data_AF-A0A3P7TSI1-F1
#
_entry.id   AF-A0A3P7TSI1-F1
#
_cell.length_a   1.000
_cell.length_b   1.000
_cell.length_c   1.000
_cell.angle_alpha   90.00
_cell.angle_beta   90.00
_cell.angle_gamma   90.00
#
_symmetry.space_group_name_H-M   'P 1'
#
loop_
_entity.id
_entity.type
_entity.pdbx_description
1 polymer ?
#
loop_
_entity_poly.entity_id
_entity_poly.type
_entity_poly.pdbx_seq_one_letter_code
_entity_poly.pdbx_strand_id
1 'polypeptide(L)'
;MGKEESEKGRTKKNKKALTDIDEQINAFESALNETFSEILPPMNELISRSHQESINLPSLQSELENTQNFAEKCKRKLDEKLAEKEEMKMVQSELAELEEKICLANQLLTYDVKNADNLEDIEEKARNIENLEQFMISTLDKLKDYDGNMMLNEAMSLIDKLRILRESIANHQKSFADWKIANDKLEDEIREINDNMERLFINYTEPQPYTTATNDINILEGLQKQIMELLRKTINMEENVVQNLPNYHSAINIMKQRIEKTTKDIENLLSSLIEDVSTQKQLVDMQNDLINQLSKLNDCAIMVRSAPYDETQAARLEELKNELAKVSDILEELKEKERKPIKLVQHSNDLRISSIVDQYENVNHLLNETEEQLMNEAAYVTLQSTINNETKELHYMVDEAYKVENDINATTNDLKKAIDDLKNGRSHLTVLQDAYDKLETIANTDSLREKVIDELSTLNEQYDNFERILEDRLDMLNKFDEIADNVNKQLMDLENDAHKLEIPNASCELSVAEKRLNDVNKLEESLKELYELKEQLTPLLKPVFTVEDFGNRLSDVNKNFQQWYDELVRKKQELEAENNLSCLINDFKQTLINAENDFEKLEGTMNSLKNFSDIILPMVVEKSDRIRDLILPVKTENIKELYDDVDKLTDRYNDLSTRVNDKLNHAKEQENLFDDIQRQLDDMEQKADDFLNKYITSQDLSIAMEDIDQLHSLLNQIPTSAMENITEHGLKENLLKKADIIKNKIKNLLVPLEKDMKKEQELMQNVHEILSTITSIGDDVIGVDSINEPSQQLISIGELTENLRKLKGKVEKLEGKLHNSEGMVKRALINDDLYDRVVQLQNALDDKKEKLTDRAKLYSTTAEINLINENVQHYINEMEQIPLQTVEEQNNALSELEGKKHQLENLLENIPMNDDGNKLREDGNRLLAQLNDILKRLADAVGEKLAALASFNAIRDEIEIQLSSLQSMPVLISDEITLSELEHQLCDINVSLLFYLYLFCL
;
A
#
# COMPACT_ATOMS: atom_id res chain seq x y z
N MET A 1 0.83 64.30 -188.39
CA MET A 1 1.44 64.60 -189.70
C MET A 1 0.40 64.37 -190.79
N GLY A 2 0.27 65.29 -191.76
CA GLY A 2 -0.57 65.10 -192.96
C GLY A 2 -1.84 65.97 -193.12
N LYS A 3 -2.30 66.73 -192.11
CA LYS A 3 -3.53 67.55 -192.23
C LYS A 3 -3.31 68.92 -192.92
N GLU A 4 -2.11 69.50 -192.86
CA GLU A 4 -1.80 70.84 -193.42
C GLU A 4 -1.92 70.96 -194.95
N GLU A 5 -1.90 69.85 -195.70
CA GLU A 5 -2.12 69.87 -197.16
C GLU A 5 -3.62 70.01 -197.54
N SER A 6 -4.55 69.82 -196.60
CA SER A 6 -5.99 69.92 -196.85
C SER A 6 -6.53 71.37 -196.79
N GLU A 7 -6.02 72.17 -195.85
CA GLU A 7 -6.53 73.53 -195.55
C GLU A 7 -6.26 74.53 -196.68
N LYS A 8 -5.06 74.48 -197.28
CA LYS A 8 -4.72 75.28 -198.47
C LYS A 8 -5.44 74.82 -199.74
N GLY A 9 -6.02 73.62 -199.75
CA GLY A 9 -6.81 73.08 -200.87
C GLY A 9 -8.26 73.56 -200.88
N ARG A 10 -8.91 73.59 -199.70
CA ARG A 10 -10.36 73.90 -199.57
C ARG A 10 -10.70 75.38 -199.73
N THR A 11 -9.93 76.26 -199.09
CA THR A 11 -10.07 77.72 -199.28
C THR A 11 -9.80 78.15 -200.73
N LYS A 12 -8.88 77.47 -201.44
CA LYS A 12 -8.68 77.66 -202.89
C LYS A 12 -9.89 77.22 -203.71
N LYS A 13 -10.54 76.10 -203.38
CA LYS A 13 -11.72 75.60 -204.12
C LYS A 13 -12.92 76.55 -204.02
N ASN A 14 -13.24 77.04 -202.82
CA ASN A 14 -14.37 77.97 -202.65
C ASN A 14 -14.05 79.40 -203.09
N LYS A 15 -12.81 79.90 -202.93
CA LYS A 15 -12.42 81.17 -203.58
C LYS A 15 -12.53 81.06 -205.10
N LYS A 16 -12.14 79.92 -205.68
CA LYS A 16 -12.27 79.68 -207.12
C LYS A 16 -13.74 79.70 -207.57
N ALA A 17 -14.64 79.03 -206.85
CA ALA A 17 -16.08 79.08 -207.15
C ALA A 17 -16.66 80.51 -207.10
N LEU A 18 -16.25 81.31 -206.11
CA LEU A 18 -16.69 82.72 -206.03
C LEU A 18 -16.13 83.57 -207.17
N THR A 19 -14.88 83.35 -207.61
CA THR A 19 -14.33 84.01 -208.81
C THR A 19 -14.95 83.51 -210.11
N ASP A 20 -15.27 82.22 -210.24
CA ASP A 20 -15.96 81.67 -211.41
C ASP A 20 -17.39 82.26 -211.55
N ILE A 21 -18.04 82.62 -210.44
CA ILE A 21 -19.31 83.38 -210.43
C ILE A 21 -19.08 84.84 -210.84
N ASP A 22 -18.03 85.51 -210.31
CA ASP A 22 -17.69 86.88 -210.69
C ASP A 22 -17.31 87.03 -212.18
N GLU A 23 -16.60 86.06 -212.77
CA GLU A 23 -16.31 86.04 -214.21
C GLU A 23 -17.59 85.90 -215.05
N GLN A 24 -18.57 85.10 -214.61
CA GLN A 24 -19.87 84.96 -215.29
C GLN A 24 -20.71 86.24 -215.19
N ILE A 25 -20.70 86.92 -214.04
CA ILE A 25 -21.37 88.22 -213.83
C ILE A 25 -20.83 89.26 -214.83
N ASN A 26 -19.51 89.43 -214.90
CA ASN A 26 -18.85 90.36 -215.82
C ASN A 26 -19.17 90.07 -217.30
N ALA A 27 -19.23 88.78 -217.69
CA ALA A 27 -19.55 88.39 -219.06
C ALA A 27 -20.98 88.77 -219.48
N PHE A 28 -21.96 88.64 -218.58
CA PHE A 28 -23.35 89.01 -218.87
C PHE A 28 -23.56 90.54 -218.91
N GLU A 29 -22.85 91.33 -218.10
CA GLU A 29 -22.89 92.80 -218.18
C GLU A 29 -22.33 93.31 -219.52
N SER A 30 -21.19 92.75 -219.97
CA SER A 30 -20.52 93.18 -221.19
C SER A 30 -21.40 93.00 -222.45
N ALA A 31 -22.05 91.85 -222.59
CA ALA A 31 -22.95 91.54 -223.71
C ALA A 31 -24.22 92.42 -223.75
N LEU A 32 -24.67 92.88 -222.57
CA LEU A 32 -25.83 93.77 -222.43
C LEU A 32 -25.53 95.19 -222.95
N ASN A 33 -24.32 95.70 -222.67
CA ASN A 33 -23.88 97.04 -223.10
C ASN A 33 -23.75 97.16 -224.62
N GLU A 34 -23.12 96.17 -225.27
CA GLU A 34 -22.92 96.12 -226.73
C GLU A 34 -24.27 96.17 -227.47
N THR A 35 -25.23 95.35 -227.01
CA THR A 35 -26.57 95.22 -227.61
C THR A 35 -27.37 96.54 -227.57
N PHE A 36 -27.37 97.24 -226.42
CA PHE A 36 -28.12 98.49 -226.26
C PHE A 36 -27.47 99.70 -226.91
N SER A 37 -26.12 99.76 -226.94
CA SER A 37 -25.38 100.97 -227.31
C SER A 37 -25.10 101.07 -228.81
N GLU A 38 -24.81 99.95 -229.48
CA GLU A 38 -24.32 99.96 -230.87
C GLU A 38 -25.34 99.46 -231.89
N ILE A 39 -26.14 98.44 -231.54
CA ILE A 39 -26.99 97.72 -232.52
C ILE A 39 -28.39 98.35 -232.62
N LEU A 40 -28.99 98.73 -231.48
CA LEU A 40 -30.35 99.26 -231.40
C LEU A 40 -30.55 100.65 -232.04
N PRO A 41 -29.63 101.64 -231.92
CA PRO A 41 -29.86 102.97 -232.48
C PRO A 41 -29.93 103.05 -234.03
N PRO A 42 -29.01 102.45 -234.82
CA PRO A 42 -29.03 102.55 -236.28
C PRO A 42 -30.28 101.92 -236.92
N MET A 43 -30.78 100.83 -236.35
CA MET A 43 -31.98 100.14 -236.83
C MET A 43 -33.23 101.01 -236.71
N ASN A 44 -33.36 101.78 -235.62
CA ASN A 44 -34.46 102.72 -235.42
C ASN A 44 -34.42 103.90 -236.41
N GLU A 45 -33.23 104.37 -236.80
CA GLU A 45 -33.09 105.44 -237.81
C GLU A 45 -33.53 104.97 -239.21
N LEU A 46 -33.14 103.75 -239.60
CA LEU A 46 -33.54 103.14 -240.88
C LEU A 46 -35.06 102.94 -241.00
N ILE A 47 -35.71 102.45 -239.92
CA ILE A 47 -37.18 102.29 -239.87
C ILE A 47 -37.89 103.64 -240.05
N SER A 48 -37.35 104.72 -239.47
CA SER A 48 -37.92 106.06 -239.59
C SER A 48 -37.89 106.61 -241.02
N ARG A 49 -36.77 106.40 -241.76
CA ARG A 49 -36.65 106.85 -243.16
C ARG A 49 -37.58 106.08 -244.12
N SER A 50 -37.75 104.77 -243.92
CA SER A 50 -38.62 103.92 -244.77
C SER A 50 -40.06 104.43 -244.86
N HIS A 51 -40.58 105.05 -243.79
CA HIS A 51 -41.96 105.49 -243.72
C HIS A 51 -42.27 106.78 -244.52
N GLN A 52 -41.26 107.58 -244.91
CA GLN A 52 -41.49 108.85 -245.62
C GLN A 52 -41.56 108.71 -247.15
N GLU A 53 -40.91 107.71 -247.75
CA GLU A 53 -40.80 107.57 -249.22
C GLU A 53 -41.85 106.64 -249.85
N SER A 54 -42.84 106.18 -249.08
CA SER A 54 -43.91 105.27 -249.55
C SER A 54 -43.41 103.92 -250.11
N ILE A 55 -42.23 103.46 -249.67
CA ILE A 55 -41.71 102.11 -249.92
C ILE A 55 -41.75 101.35 -248.59
N ASN A 56 -42.62 100.34 -248.50
CA ASN A 56 -42.86 99.59 -247.26
C ASN A 56 -42.04 98.29 -247.25
N LEU A 57 -41.16 98.12 -246.25
CA LEU A 57 -40.24 96.98 -246.09
C LEU A 57 -40.40 96.32 -244.71
N PRO A 58 -41.22 95.26 -244.57
CA PRO A 58 -41.52 94.64 -243.28
C PRO A 58 -40.36 93.93 -242.56
N SER A 59 -39.23 93.65 -243.24
CA SER A 59 -38.14 92.85 -242.67
C SER A 59 -37.39 93.54 -241.53
N LEU A 60 -37.24 94.87 -241.55
CA LEU A 60 -36.50 95.58 -240.49
C LEU A 60 -37.18 95.55 -239.12
N GLN A 61 -38.52 95.43 -239.08
CA GLN A 61 -39.28 95.47 -237.83
C GLN A 61 -39.05 94.19 -236.99
N SER A 62 -38.95 93.03 -237.65
CA SER A 62 -38.73 91.72 -237.02
C SER A 62 -37.34 91.60 -236.40
N GLU A 63 -36.32 92.17 -237.02
CA GLU A 63 -34.96 92.14 -236.51
C GLU A 63 -34.85 92.94 -235.19
N LEU A 64 -35.54 94.08 -235.08
CA LEU A 64 -35.53 94.95 -233.88
C LEU A 64 -36.07 94.24 -232.63
N GLU A 65 -37.17 93.50 -232.79
CA GLU A 65 -37.83 92.78 -231.70
C GLU A 65 -36.98 91.60 -231.18
N ASN A 66 -36.26 90.91 -232.08
CA ASN A 66 -35.32 89.85 -231.72
C ASN A 66 -34.14 90.37 -230.90
N THR A 67 -33.57 91.53 -231.27
CA THR A 67 -32.44 92.14 -230.54
C THR A 67 -32.84 92.57 -229.12
N GLN A 68 -34.07 93.08 -228.93
CA GLN A 68 -34.58 93.45 -227.59
C GLN A 68 -34.76 92.23 -226.67
N ASN A 69 -35.31 91.12 -227.20
CA ASN A 69 -35.52 89.87 -226.45
C ASN A 69 -34.21 89.24 -225.93
N PHE A 70 -33.10 89.39 -226.67
CA PHE A 70 -31.80 88.89 -226.26
C PHE A 70 -31.28 89.60 -225.00
N ALA A 71 -31.33 90.93 -224.97
CA ALA A 71 -30.82 91.74 -223.86
C ALA A 71 -31.55 91.44 -222.52
N GLU A 72 -32.87 91.27 -222.57
CA GLU A 72 -33.68 90.98 -221.38
C GLU A 72 -33.39 89.58 -220.78
N LYS A 73 -32.97 88.63 -221.62
CA LYS A 73 -32.58 87.28 -221.18
C LYS A 73 -31.22 87.25 -220.47
N CYS A 74 -30.26 88.08 -220.90
CA CYS A 74 -28.98 88.23 -220.22
C CYS A 74 -29.15 88.84 -218.82
N LYS A 75 -30.02 89.86 -218.68
CA LYS A 75 -30.26 90.53 -217.39
C LYS A 75 -30.71 89.57 -216.29
N ARG A 76 -31.66 88.68 -216.61
CA ARG A 76 -32.24 87.74 -215.63
C ARG A 76 -31.21 86.74 -215.07
N LYS A 77 -30.20 86.36 -215.86
CA LYS A 77 -29.11 85.48 -215.43
C LYS A 77 -28.07 86.17 -214.55
N LEU A 78 -27.91 87.49 -214.70
CA LEU A 78 -27.06 88.30 -213.83
C LEU A 78 -27.62 88.33 -212.41
N ASP A 79 -28.94 88.57 -212.30
CA ASP A 79 -29.65 88.61 -211.02
C ASP A 79 -29.59 87.26 -210.27
N GLU A 80 -29.75 86.12 -210.97
CA GLU A 80 -29.59 84.77 -210.38
C GLU A 80 -28.19 84.55 -209.77
N LYS A 81 -27.13 84.96 -210.48
CA LYS A 81 -25.75 84.75 -210.03
C LYS A 81 -25.34 85.66 -208.86
N LEU A 82 -25.96 86.83 -208.74
CA LEU A 82 -25.78 87.71 -207.58
C LEU A 82 -26.40 87.11 -206.30
N ALA A 83 -27.55 86.45 -206.40
CA ALA A 83 -28.18 85.79 -205.25
C ALA A 83 -27.33 84.61 -204.72
N GLU A 84 -26.86 83.75 -205.64
CA GLU A 84 -26.04 82.56 -205.33
C GLU A 84 -24.72 82.93 -204.61
N LYS A 85 -24.17 84.12 -204.89
CA LYS A 85 -22.96 84.67 -204.24
C LYS A 85 -23.18 85.02 -202.76
N GLU A 86 -24.35 85.53 -202.40
CA GLU A 86 -24.60 86.01 -201.02
C GLU A 86 -24.98 84.87 -200.07
N GLU A 87 -25.69 83.85 -200.56
CA GLU A 87 -25.97 82.62 -199.81
C GLU A 87 -24.66 81.90 -199.41
N MET A 88 -23.69 81.83 -200.34
CA MET A 88 -22.38 81.20 -200.09
C MET A 88 -21.53 81.92 -199.03
N LYS A 89 -21.74 83.22 -198.79
CA LYS A 89 -21.09 83.95 -197.67
C LYS A 89 -21.67 83.56 -196.31
N MET A 90 -23.00 83.43 -196.22
CA MET A 90 -23.69 83.12 -194.96
C MET A 90 -23.17 81.81 -194.35
N VAL A 91 -23.07 80.76 -195.17
CA VAL A 91 -22.56 79.44 -194.76
C VAL A 91 -21.10 79.49 -194.29
N GLN A 92 -20.26 80.37 -194.86
CA GLN A 92 -18.87 80.53 -194.39
C GLN A 92 -18.78 81.19 -193.01
N SER A 93 -19.74 82.02 -192.62
CA SER A 93 -19.75 82.68 -191.31
C SER A 93 -20.09 81.70 -190.18
N GLU A 94 -21.18 80.94 -190.33
CA GLU A 94 -21.63 79.97 -189.30
C GLU A 94 -20.63 78.80 -189.12
N LEU A 95 -19.93 78.39 -190.19
CA LEU A 95 -18.85 77.39 -190.08
C LEU A 95 -17.64 77.91 -189.29
N ALA A 96 -17.27 79.18 -189.45
CA ALA A 96 -16.16 79.79 -188.71
C ALA A 96 -16.46 79.94 -187.21
N GLU A 97 -17.70 80.30 -186.85
CA GLU A 97 -18.13 80.33 -185.45
C GLU A 97 -18.13 78.93 -184.81
N LEU A 98 -18.54 77.89 -185.56
CA LEU A 98 -18.50 76.50 -185.08
C LEU A 98 -17.06 76.01 -184.82
N GLU A 99 -16.10 76.36 -185.68
CA GLU A 99 -14.67 76.07 -185.47
C GLU A 99 -14.14 76.67 -184.15
N GLU A 100 -14.46 77.94 -183.87
CA GLU A 100 -14.03 78.60 -182.63
C GLU A 100 -14.57 77.89 -181.37
N LYS A 101 -15.85 77.50 -181.37
CA LYS A 101 -16.45 76.83 -180.21
C LYS A 101 -15.95 75.40 -180.04
N ILE A 102 -15.64 74.69 -181.13
CA ILE A 102 -14.97 73.37 -181.07
C ILE A 102 -13.64 73.46 -180.31
N CYS A 103 -12.85 74.52 -180.51
CA CYS A 103 -11.64 74.75 -179.71
C CYS A 103 -11.94 74.94 -178.21
N LEU A 104 -12.96 75.73 -177.85
CA LEU A 104 -13.35 75.95 -176.44
C LEU A 104 -13.84 74.66 -175.74
N ALA A 105 -14.58 73.79 -176.43
CA ALA A 105 -15.04 72.53 -175.85
C ALA A 105 -13.87 71.60 -175.54
N ASN A 106 -12.89 71.52 -176.44
CA ASN A 106 -11.68 70.74 -176.21
C ASN A 106 -10.86 71.26 -175.02
N GLN A 107 -10.87 72.57 -174.73
CA GLN A 107 -10.25 73.12 -173.52
C GLN A 107 -11.02 72.75 -172.24
N LEU A 108 -12.35 72.83 -172.23
CA LEU A 108 -13.15 72.44 -171.06
C LEU A 108 -13.04 70.93 -170.76
N LEU A 109 -12.91 70.09 -171.79
CA LEU A 109 -12.73 68.64 -171.62
C LEU A 109 -11.40 68.21 -171.00
N THR A 110 -10.42 69.11 -170.85
CA THR A 110 -9.19 68.82 -170.06
C THR A 110 -9.35 69.12 -168.57
N TYR A 111 -10.53 69.49 -168.09
CA TYR A 111 -10.77 69.78 -166.67
C TYR A 111 -10.84 68.50 -165.83
N ASP A 112 -9.98 68.41 -164.82
CA ASP A 112 -9.95 67.29 -163.88
C ASP A 112 -10.82 67.56 -162.66
N VAL A 113 -12.01 66.97 -162.66
CA VAL A 113 -13.01 67.13 -161.59
C VAL A 113 -12.57 66.50 -160.27
N LYS A 114 -11.71 65.48 -160.28
CA LYS A 114 -11.37 64.73 -159.06
C LYS A 114 -10.40 65.46 -158.13
N ASN A 115 -9.64 66.40 -158.71
CA ASN A 115 -8.59 67.16 -158.04
C ASN A 115 -8.95 68.65 -157.93
N ALA A 116 -10.24 68.99 -158.08
CA ALA A 116 -10.71 70.37 -158.03
C ALA A 116 -11.09 70.76 -156.59
N ASP A 117 -10.36 71.73 -156.02
CA ASP A 117 -10.52 72.13 -154.61
C ASP A 117 -11.45 73.33 -154.39
N ASN A 118 -11.80 74.04 -155.47
CA ASN A 118 -12.64 75.24 -155.40
C ASN A 118 -14.03 74.95 -155.97
N LEU A 119 -15.04 74.91 -155.10
CA LEU A 119 -16.44 74.76 -155.49
C LEU A 119 -16.89 75.85 -156.47
N GLU A 120 -16.37 77.07 -156.35
CA GLU A 120 -16.74 78.20 -157.20
C GLU A 120 -16.18 78.02 -158.64
N ASP A 121 -14.96 77.49 -158.78
CA ASP A 121 -14.39 77.09 -160.08
C ASP A 121 -15.18 75.90 -160.67
N ILE A 122 -15.51 74.89 -159.85
CA ILE A 122 -16.32 73.73 -160.29
C ILE A 122 -17.69 74.17 -160.81
N GLU A 123 -18.38 75.07 -160.11
CA GLU A 123 -19.67 75.63 -160.51
C GLU A 123 -19.57 76.49 -161.77
N GLU A 124 -18.52 77.33 -161.88
CA GLU A 124 -18.27 78.13 -163.08
C GLU A 124 -18.00 77.23 -164.29
N LYS A 125 -17.18 76.17 -164.14
CA LYS A 125 -16.87 75.20 -165.20
C LYS A 125 -18.12 74.45 -165.64
N ALA A 126 -18.95 73.99 -164.70
CA ALA A 126 -20.23 73.33 -165.01
C ALA A 126 -21.16 74.23 -165.83
N ARG A 127 -21.29 75.51 -165.43
CA ARG A 127 -22.10 76.52 -166.13
C ARG A 127 -21.56 76.82 -167.53
N ASN A 128 -20.24 76.91 -167.67
CA ASN A 128 -19.57 77.12 -168.95
C ASN A 128 -19.71 75.91 -169.89
N ILE A 129 -19.63 74.69 -169.36
CA ILE A 129 -19.89 73.44 -170.09
C ILE A 129 -21.33 73.40 -170.60
N GLU A 130 -22.32 73.70 -169.75
CA GLU A 130 -23.74 73.69 -170.14
C GLU A 130 -24.06 74.76 -171.19
N ASN A 131 -23.56 75.99 -171.03
CA ASN A 131 -23.71 77.06 -172.02
C ASN A 131 -23.11 76.68 -173.39
N LEU A 132 -21.95 76.01 -173.40
CA LEU A 132 -21.27 75.61 -174.62
C LEU A 132 -21.96 74.42 -175.30
N GLU A 133 -22.46 73.45 -174.54
CA GLU A 133 -23.29 72.34 -175.05
C GLU A 133 -24.52 72.88 -175.80
N GLN A 134 -25.26 73.82 -175.18
CA GLN A 134 -26.45 74.43 -175.79
C GLN A 134 -26.11 75.23 -177.05
N PHE A 135 -25.00 75.98 -177.06
CA PHE A 135 -24.58 76.74 -178.24
C PHE A 135 -24.27 75.80 -179.42
N MET A 136 -23.47 74.75 -179.19
CA MET A 136 -23.10 73.81 -180.26
C MET A 136 -24.32 73.12 -180.88
N ILE A 137 -25.30 72.71 -180.05
CA ILE A 137 -26.55 72.13 -180.52
C ILE A 137 -27.30 73.12 -181.45
N SER A 138 -27.37 74.39 -181.06
CA SER A 138 -28.05 75.43 -181.85
C SER A 138 -27.37 75.71 -183.21
N THR A 139 -26.04 75.78 -183.26
CA THR A 139 -25.31 76.00 -184.52
C THR A 139 -25.40 74.80 -185.48
N LEU A 140 -25.42 73.57 -184.95
CA LEU A 140 -25.56 72.36 -185.76
C LEU A 140 -26.93 72.28 -186.47
N ASP A 141 -28.02 72.67 -185.82
CA ASP A 141 -29.37 72.63 -186.41
C ASP A 141 -29.52 73.63 -187.59
N LYS A 142 -28.82 74.78 -187.53
CA LYS A 142 -28.75 75.74 -188.66
C LYS A 142 -28.02 75.21 -189.89
N LEU A 143 -26.99 74.37 -189.69
CA LEU A 143 -26.09 73.91 -190.75
C LEU A 143 -26.53 72.59 -191.43
N LYS A 144 -27.58 71.93 -190.92
CA LYS A 144 -27.96 70.56 -191.31
C LYS A 144 -28.29 70.36 -192.79
N ASP A 145 -28.76 71.39 -193.48
CA ASP A 145 -29.26 71.31 -194.87
C ASP A 145 -28.15 71.52 -195.91
N TYR A 146 -26.91 71.83 -195.50
CA TYR A 146 -25.75 72.02 -196.38
C TYR A 146 -24.81 70.80 -196.37
N ASP A 147 -24.34 70.37 -197.55
CA ASP A 147 -23.56 69.12 -197.74
C ASP A 147 -22.08 69.22 -197.27
N GLY A 148 -21.91 69.51 -195.98
CA GLY A 148 -20.65 69.70 -195.25
C GLY A 148 -20.34 68.56 -194.26
N ASN A 149 -20.60 67.31 -194.67
CA ASN A 149 -20.85 66.12 -193.84
C ASN A 149 -19.74 65.65 -192.85
N MET A 150 -18.63 66.38 -192.67
CA MET A 150 -17.51 65.96 -191.80
C MET A 150 -17.43 66.71 -190.46
N MET A 151 -17.78 68.00 -190.38
CA MET A 151 -17.65 68.77 -189.13
C MET A 151 -18.80 68.55 -188.15
N LEU A 152 -20.02 68.29 -188.65
CA LEU A 152 -21.20 68.03 -187.80
C LEU A 152 -20.98 66.84 -186.84
N ASN A 153 -20.33 65.77 -187.34
CA ASN A 153 -20.03 64.57 -186.54
C ASN A 153 -19.01 64.82 -185.42
N GLU A 154 -18.04 65.72 -185.63
CA GLU A 154 -17.00 66.02 -184.63
C GLU A 154 -17.57 66.85 -183.47
N ALA A 155 -18.48 67.79 -183.76
CA ALA A 155 -19.20 68.56 -182.75
C ALA A 155 -20.18 67.71 -181.92
N MET A 156 -20.92 66.77 -182.54
CA MET A 156 -21.77 65.83 -181.80
C MET A 156 -20.98 64.98 -180.78
N SER A 157 -19.79 64.48 -181.15
CA SER A 157 -18.94 63.72 -180.22
C SER A 157 -18.41 64.56 -179.05
N LEU A 158 -18.26 65.88 -179.23
CA LEU A 158 -17.87 66.80 -178.16
C LEU A 158 -19.00 67.05 -177.16
N ILE A 159 -20.24 67.21 -177.65
CA ILE A 159 -21.45 67.37 -176.82
C ILE A 159 -21.61 66.20 -175.82
N ASP A 160 -21.50 64.95 -176.27
CA ASP A 160 -21.66 63.80 -175.36
C ASP A 160 -20.54 63.72 -174.30
N LYS A 161 -19.30 64.11 -174.66
CA LYS A 161 -18.19 64.19 -173.68
C LYS A 161 -18.42 65.30 -172.66
N LEU A 162 -18.94 66.45 -173.07
CA LEU A 162 -19.27 67.57 -172.18
C LEU A 162 -20.37 67.16 -171.18
N ARG A 163 -21.36 66.38 -171.63
CA ARG A 163 -22.42 65.85 -170.74
C ARG A 163 -21.88 64.90 -169.67
N ILE A 164 -20.98 63.98 -170.03
CA ILE A 164 -20.31 63.08 -169.08
C ILE A 164 -19.49 63.88 -168.05
N LEU A 165 -18.78 64.93 -168.49
CA LEU A 165 -18.03 65.79 -167.59
C LEU A 165 -18.95 66.54 -166.60
N ARG A 166 -20.12 67.00 -167.06
CA ARG A 166 -21.15 67.65 -166.22
C ARG A 166 -21.72 66.71 -165.15
N GLU A 167 -22.00 65.46 -165.49
CA GLU A 167 -22.43 64.44 -164.51
C GLU A 167 -21.34 64.12 -163.49
N SER A 168 -20.07 64.06 -163.92
CA SER A 168 -18.93 63.89 -163.00
C SER A 168 -18.83 65.04 -161.99
N ILE A 169 -19.07 66.28 -162.42
CA ILE A 169 -19.07 67.46 -161.54
C ILE A 169 -20.18 67.36 -160.49
N ALA A 170 -21.41 67.08 -160.90
CA ALA A 170 -22.56 66.99 -159.98
C ALA A 170 -22.37 65.92 -158.89
N ASN A 171 -21.77 64.78 -159.24
CA ASN A 171 -21.46 63.73 -158.26
C ASN A 171 -20.41 64.17 -157.23
N HIS A 172 -19.35 64.88 -157.66
CA HIS A 172 -18.31 65.38 -156.75
C HIS A 172 -18.85 66.45 -155.78
N GLN A 173 -19.70 67.36 -156.26
CA GLN A 173 -20.39 68.36 -155.42
C GLN A 173 -21.24 67.71 -154.32
N LYS A 174 -22.00 66.65 -154.67
CA LYS A 174 -22.80 65.91 -153.68
C LYS A 174 -21.92 65.24 -152.63
N SER A 175 -20.88 64.54 -153.05
CA SER A 175 -19.93 63.89 -152.12
C SER A 175 -19.34 64.89 -151.13
N PHE A 176 -18.97 66.09 -151.59
CA PHE A 176 -18.43 67.15 -150.73
C PHE A 176 -19.43 67.65 -149.69
N ALA A 177 -20.70 67.85 -150.07
CA ALA A 177 -21.74 68.27 -149.14
C ALA A 177 -22.00 67.22 -148.03
N ASP A 178 -22.10 65.94 -148.42
CA ASP A 178 -22.28 64.81 -147.49
C ASP A 178 -21.08 64.69 -146.52
N TRP A 179 -19.85 64.86 -147.03
CA TRP A 179 -18.63 64.91 -146.21
C TRP A 179 -18.66 66.02 -145.17
N LYS A 180 -19.00 67.25 -145.58
CA LYS A 180 -18.93 68.43 -144.69
C LYS A 180 -19.86 68.28 -143.48
N ILE A 181 -21.10 67.83 -143.71
CA ILE A 181 -22.09 67.60 -142.63
C ILE A 181 -21.59 66.54 -141.64
N ALA A 182 -20.96 65.47 -142.14
CA ALA A 182 -20.40 64.44 -141.26
C ALA A 182 -19.17 64.96 -140.47
N ASN A 183 -18.35 65.82 -141.08
CA ASN A 183 -17.15 66.37 -140.44
C ASN A 183 -17.52 67.32 -139.29
N ASP A 184 -18.45 68.23 -139.54
CA ASP A 184 -18.91 69.21 -138.55
C ASP A 184 -19.53 68.49 -137.32
N LYS A 185 -20.28 67.40 -137.55
CA LYS A 185 -20.82 66.58 -136.46
C LYS A 185 -19.75 65.86 -135.64
N LEU A 186 -18.69 65.35 -136.27
CA LEU A 186 -17.58 64.74 -135.54
C LEU A 186 -16.79 65.76 -134.72
N GLU A 187 -16.65 66.99 -135.23
CA GLU A 187 -16.03 68.13 -134.53
C GLU A 187 -16.85 68.56 -133.29
N ASP A 188 -18.18 68.48 -133.36
CA ASP A 188 -19.06 68.70 -132.20
C ASP A 188 -18.89 67.62 -131.13
N GLU A 189 -18.98 66.35 -131.52
CA GLU A 189 -18.88 65.21 -130.60
C GLU A 189 -17.48 65.12 -129.94
N ILE A 190 -16.38 65.37 -130.67
CA ILE A 190 -15.01 65.36 -130.08
C ILE A 190 -14.79 66.53 -129.12
N ARG A 191 -15.45 67.67 -129.35
CA ARG A 191 -15.40 68.83 -128.44
C ARG A 191 -16.11 68.52 -127.12
N GLU A 192 -17.29 67.91 -127.14
CA GLU A 192 -18.00 67.52 -125.91
C GLU A 192 -17.17 66.58 -125.02
N ILE A 193 -16.48 65.59 -125.61
CA ILE A 193 -15.60 64.69 -124.86
C ILE A 193 -14.40 65.45 -124.28
N ASN A 194 -13.79 66.36 -125.05
CA ASN A 194 -12.66 67.16 -124.56
C ASN A 194 -13.07 68.11 -123.42
N ASP A 195 -14.22 68.78 -123.51
CA ASP A 195 -14.75 69.65 -122.45
C ASP A 195 -15.00 68.87 -121.15
N ASN A 196 -15.53 67.64 -121.26
CA ASN A 196 -15.72 66.74 -120.11
C ASN A 196 -14.39 66.24 -119.53
N MET A 197 -13.40 65.94 -120.38
CA MET A 197 -12.06 65.56 -119.93
C MET A 197 -11.32 66.71 -119.26
N GLU A 198 -11.41 67.93 -119.78
CA GLU A 198 -10.77 69.11 -119.18
C GLU A 198 -11.34 69.41 -117.78
N ARG A 199 -12.66 69.25 -117.59
CA ARG A 199 -13.29 69.32 -116.26
C ARG A 199 -12.73 68.27 -115.29
N LEU A 200 -12.56 67.02 -115.73
CA LEU A 200 -11.97 65.99 -114.89
C LEU A 200 -10.49 66.29 -114.57
N PHE A 201 -9.69 66.73 -115.54
CA PHE A 201 -8.31 67.14 -115.28
C PHE A 201 -8.20 68.31 -114.30
N ILE A 202 -9.11 69.28 -114.36
CA ILE A 202 -9.18 70.39 -113.39
C ILE A 202 -9.49 69.85 -111.98
N ASN A 203 -10.43 68.91 -111.83
CA ASN A 203 -10.71 68.30 -110.52
C ASN A 203 -9.47 67.57 -109.98
N TYR A 204 -8.75 66.83 -110.82
CA TYR A 204 -7.56 66.06 -110.45
C TYR A 204 -6.26 66.89 -110.35
N THR A 205 -6.32 68.24 -110.34
CA THR A 205 -5.16 69.04 -109.90
C THR A 205 -4.89 68.91 -108.40
N GLU A 206 -5.92 68.54 -107.61
CA GLU A 206 -5.78 68.16 -106.21
C GLU A 206 -6.35 66.73 -106.00
N PRO A 207 -5.84 65.96 -105.02
CA PRO A 207 -6.35 64.62 -104.75
C PRO A 207 -7.83 64.66 -104.35
N GLN A 208 -8.65 63.83 -104.98
CA GLN A 208 -10.10 63.76 -104.74
C GLN A 208 -10.48 62.77 -103.62
N PRO A 209 -11.62 62.95 -102.93
CA PRO A 209 -12.11 61.97 -101.97
C PRO A 209 -12.30 60.58 -102.60
N TYR A 210 -11.98 59.50 -101.86
CA TYR A 210 -12.06 58.12 -102.33
C TYR A 210 -13.40 57.74 -103.00
N THR A 211 -14.53 58.20 -102.46
CA THR A 211 -15.87 57.98 -103.03
C THR A 211 -16.10 58.74 -104.33
N THR A 212 -15.59 59.97 -104.45
CA THR A 212 -15.60 60.76 -105.69
C THR A 212 -14.73 60.08 -106.76
N ALA A 213 -13.51 59.68 -106.40
CA ALA A 213 -12.58 58.98 -107.28
C ALA A 213 -13.15 57.67 -107.84
N THR A 214 -13.84 56.89 -107.00
CA THR A 214 -14.53 55.66 -107.43
C THR A 214 -15.64 55.96 -108.45
N ASN A 215 -16.36 57.08 -108.31
CA ASN A 215 -17.38 57.49 -109.27
C ASN A 215 -16.76 58.01 -110.58
N ASP A 216 -15.69 58.79 -110.50
CA ASP A 216 -15.02 59.38 -111.68
C ASP A 216 -14.36 58.32 -112.57
N ILE A 217 -13.91 57.17 -112.02
CA ILE A 217 -13.53 56.00 -112.82
C ILE A 217 -14.65 55.58 -113.77
N ASN A 218 -15.90 55.50 -113.28
CA ASN A 218 -17.05 55.13 -114.12
C ASN A 218 -17.34 56.18 -115.21
N ILE A 219 -17.09 57.47 -114.93
CA ILE A 219 -17.22 58.56 -115.90
C ILE A 219 -16.13 58.44 -116.97
N LEU A 220 -14.88 58.22 -116.58
CA LEU A 220 -13.74 58.04 -117.49
C LEU A 220 -13.90 56.80 -118.37
N GLU A 221 -14.37 55.67 -117.85
CA GLU A 221 -14.75 54.51 -118.67
C GLU A 221 -15.87 54.83 -119.67
N GLY A 222 -16.83 55.68 -119.27
CA GLY A 222 -17.89 56.16 -120.15
C GLY A 222 -17.34 56.99 -121.31
N LEU A 223 -16.46 57.94 -121.02
CA LEU A 223 -15.76 58.76 -122.01
C LEU A 223 -14.86 57.91 -122.92
N GLN A 224 -14.19 56.88 -122.37
CA GLN A 224 -13.38 55.94 -123.16
C GLN A 224 -14.23 55.17 -124.19
N LYS A 225 -15.45 54.75 -123.82
CA LYS A 225 -16.38 54.10 -124.75
C LYS A 225 -16.86 55.07 -125.85
N GLN A 226 -17.12 56.33 -125.50
CA GLN A 226 -17.53 57.36 -126.47
C GLN A 226 -16.42 57.73 -127.46
N ILE A 227 -15.17 57.90 -127.00
CA ILE A 227 -14.04 58.26 -127.86
C ILE A 227 -13.68 57.13 -128.84
N MET A 228 -13.80 55.86 -128.42
CA MET A 228 -13.65 54.70 -129.31
C MET A 228 -14.75 54.63 -130.38
N GLU A 229 -16.00 54.98 -130.06
CA GLU A 229 -17.06 55.05 -131.06
C GLU A 229 -16.83 56.19 -132.07
N LEU A 230 -16.32 57.34 -131.61
CA LEU A 230 -15.89 58.43 -132.50
C LEU A 230 -14.78 57.99 -133.46
N LEU A 231 -13.75 57.31 -132.95
CA LEU A 231 -12.66 56.79 -133.79
C LEU A 231 -13.21 55.91 -134.92
N ARG A 232 -14.16 55.03 -134.61
CA ARG A 232 -14.83 54.16 -135.59
C ARG A 232 -15.63 54.97 -136.63
N LYS A 233 -16.36 56.02 -136.22
CA LYS A 233 -17.07 56.91 -137.16
C LYS A 233 -16.08 57.63 -138.10
N THR A 234 -14.96 58.12 -137.56
CA THR A 234 -13.92 58.82 -138.34
C THR A 234 -13.21 57.89 -139.34
N ILE A 235 -12.95 56.62 -138.98
CA ILE A 235 -12.37 55.62 -139.91
C ILE A 235 -13.34 55.32 -141.06
N ASN A 236 -14.63 55.06 -140.78
CA ASN A 236 -15.63 54.83 -141.84
C ASN A 236 -15.75 56.02 -142.80
N MET A 237 -15.54 57.24 -142.29
CA MET A 237 -15.58 58.46 -143.07
C MET A 237 -14.34 58.65 -143.96
N GLU A 238 -13.18 58.19 -143.50
CA GLU A 238 -11.93 58.19 -144.26
C GLU A 238 -12.04 57.41 -145.56
N GLU A 239 -12.60 56.19 -145.52
CA GLU A 239 -12.74 55.32 -146.69
C GLU A 239 -13.53 56.00 -147.82
N ASN A 240 -14.58 56.74 -147.46
CA ASN A 240 -15.41 57.49 -148.41
C ASN A 240 -14.65 58.69 -148.99
N VAL A 241 -13.93 59.45 -148.16
CA VAL A 241 -13.15 60.63 -148.60
C VAL A 241 -11.99 60.24 -149.50
N VAL A 242 -11.24 59.19 -149.19
CA VAL A 242 -10.11 58.73 -150.01
C VAL A 242 -10.56 58.36 -151.43
N GLN A 243 -11.78 57.83 -151.59
CA GLN A 243 -12.30 57.47 -152.91
C GLN A 243 -12.90 58.65 -153.69
N ASN A 244 -13.62 59.57 -153.02
CA ASN A 244 -14.45 60.58 -153.69
C ASN A 244 -13.91 62.02 -153.59
N LEU A 245 -13.06 62.30 -152.59
CA LEU A 245 -12.64 63.64 -152.16
C LEU A 245 -11.17 63.64 -151.65
N PRO A 246 -10.19 63.15 -152.43
CA PRO A 246 -8.85 62.83 -151.93
C PRO A 246 -8.13 63.99 -151.23
N ASN A 247 -8.33 65.24 -151.68
CA ASN A 247 -7.67 66.41 -151.10
C ASN A 247 -8.18 66.76 -149.68
N TYR A 248 -9.36 66.27 -149.28
CA TYR A 248 -9.93 66.45 -147.94
C TYR A 248 -9.50 65.38 -146.92
N HIS A 249 -8.72 64.37 -147.34
CA HIS A 249 -8.16 63.34 -146.44
C HIS A 249 -7.29 63.92 -145.30
N SER A 250 -6.66 65.08 -145.54
CA SER A 250 -5.86 65.81 -144.54
C SER A 250 -6.68 66.23 -143.31
N ALA A 251 -7.93 66.66 -143.48
CA ALA A 251 -8.81 67.07 -142.39
C ALA A 251 -9.19 65.89 -141.48
N ILE A 252 -9.42 64.70 -142.06
CA ILE A 252 -9.70 63.48 -141.31
C ILE A 252 -8.49 63.05 -140.48
N ASN A 253 -7.27 63.18 -141.02
CA ASN A 253 -6.05 62.89 -140.25
C ASN A 253 -5.87 63.84 -139.05
N ILE A 254 -6.22 65.13 -139.17
CA ILE A 254 -6.23 66.07 -138.03
C ILE A 254 -7.24 65.62 -136.98
N MET A 255 -8.43 65.18 -137.40
CA MET A 255 -9.47 64.69 -136.49
C MET A 255 -9.07 63.39 -135.77
N LYS A 256 -8.44 62.44 -136.47
CA LYS A 256 -7.85 61.24 -135.86
C LYS A 256 -6.81 61.59 -134.81
N GLN A 257 -5.86 62.49 -135.10
CA GLN A 257 -4.83 62.90 -134.14
C GLN A 257 -5.43 63.53 -132.86
N ARG A 258 -6.54 64.26 -132.98
CA ARG A 258 -7.28 64.77 -131.82
C ARG A 258 -7.90 63.64 -131.01
N ILE A 259 -8.59 62.70 -131.66
CA ILE A 259 -9.20 61.53 -131.03
C ILE A 259 -8.16 60.65 -130.33
N GLU A 260 -7.01 60.40 -130.97
CA GLU A 260 -5.88 59.66 -130.39
C GLU A 260 -5.30 60.35 -129.14
N LYS A 261 -5.14 61.69 -129.19
CA LYS A 261 -4.70 62.47 -128.03
C LYS A 261 -5.70 62.34 -126.88
N THR A 262 -6.98 62.61 -127.12
CA THR A 262 -8.04 62.51 -126.09
C THR A 262 -8.14 61.10 -125.52
N THR A 263 -7.99 60.06 -126.34
CA THR A 263 -7.96 58.65 -125.90
C THR A 263 -6.81 58.39 -124.93
N LYS A 264 -5.59 58.84 -125.28
CA LYS A 264 -4.41 58.69 -124.41
C LYS A 264 -4.55 59.48 -123.10
N ASP A 265 -5.13 60.68 -123.17
CA ASP A 265 -5.39 61.52 -122.01
C ASP A 265 -6.41 60.86 -121.05
N ILE A 266 -7.46 60.21 -121.57
CA ILE A 266 -8.39 59.36 -120.80
C ILE A 266 -7.65 58.17 -120.16
N GLU A 267 -6.87 57.41 -120.94
CA GLU A 267 -6.20 56.19 -120.48
C GLU A 267 -5.19 56.44 -119.36
N ASN A 268 -4.41 57.52 -119.46
CA ASN A 268 -3.45 57.93 -118.44
C ASN A 268 -4.14 58.22 -117.10
N LEU A 269 -5.19 59.06 -117.11
CA LEU A 269 -5.90 59.45 -115.89
C LEU A 269 -6.64 58.25 -115.29
N LEU A 270 -7.34 57.46 -116.13
CA LEU A 270 -8.09 56.28 -115.70
C LEU A 270 -7.18 55.23 -115.04
N SER A 271 -6.02 54.95 -115.63
CA SER A 271 -5.09 53.94 -115.12
C SER A 271 -4.48 54.36 -113.77
N SER A 272 -4.03 55.60 -113.64
CA SER A 272 -3.51 56.14 -112.38
C SER A 272 -4.60 56.21 -111.29
N LEU A 273 -5.83 56.54 -111.66
CA LEU A 273 -6.96 56.62 -110.71
C LEU A 273 -7.38 55.23 -110.22
N ILE A 274 -7.39 54.22 -111.09
CA ILE A 274 -7.65 52.81 -110.72
C ILE A 274 -6.58 52.29 -109.76
N GLU A 275 -5.30 52.61 -109.96
CA GLU A 275 -4.20 52.20 -109.08
C GLU A 275 -4.36 52.82 -107.66
N ASP A 276 -4.61 54.12 -107.59
CA ASP A 276 -4.80 54.84 -106.33
C ASP A 276 -6.06 54.37 -105.58
N VAL A 277 -7.20 54.20 -106.27
CA VAL A 277 -8.45 53.67 -105.69
C VAL A 277 -8.27 52.21 -105.22
N SER A 278 -7.60 51.37 -105.99
CA SER A 278 -7.30 49.98 -105.59
C SER A 278 -6.44 49.93 -104.33
N THR A 279 -5.44 50.81 -104.23
CA THR A 279 -4.57 50.91 -103.06
C THR A 279 -5.33 51.37 -101.81
N GLN A 280 -6.19 52.39 -101.92
CA GLN A 280 -7.04 52.83 -100.81
C GLN A 280 -8.03 51.74 -100.36
N LYS A 281 -8.59 50.97 -101.30
CA LYS A 281 -9.44 49.83 -100.98
C LYS A 281 -8.69 48.78 -100.17
N GLN A 282 -7.48 48.40 -100.59
CA GLN A 282 -6.64 47.45 -99.85
C GLN A 282 -6.34 47.92 -98.42
N LEU A 283 -6.07 49.21 -98.21
CA LEU A 283 -5.86 49.78 -96.87
C LEU A 283 -7.09 49.59 -95.96
N VAL A 284 -8.29 49.86 -96.46
CA VAL A 284 -9.55 49.68 -95.73
C VAL A 284 -9.84 48.20 -95.46
N ASP A 285 -9.63 47.32 -96.45
CA ASP A 285 -9.84 45.88 -96.30
C ASP A 285 -8.89 45.28 -95.24
N MET A 286 -7.59 45.62 -95.27
CA MET A 286 -6.61 45.18 -94.25
C MET A 286 -6.94 45.70 -92.84
N GLN A 287 -7.43 46.95 -92.71
CA GLN A 287 -7.91 47.46 -91.43
C GLN A 287 -9.08 46.62 -90.88
N ASN A 288 -10.06 46.29 -91.73
CA ASN A 288 -11.24 45.54 -91.30
C ASN A 288 -10.87 44.13 -90.85
N ASP A 289 -9.94 43.48 -91.55
CA ASP A 289 -9.40 42.18 -91.13
C ASP A 289 -8.63 42.26 -89.80
N LEU A 290 -7.82 43.30 -89.58
CA LEU A 290 -7.15 43.55 -88.30
C LEU A 290 -8.14 43.77 -87.14
N ILE A 291 -9.18 44.59 -87.34
CA ILE A 291 -10.23 44.82 -86.33
C ILE A 291 -10.93 43.50 -85.97
N ASN A 292 -11.26 42.67 -86.97
CA ASN A 292 -11.88 41.36 -86.75
C ASN A 292 -10.94 40.37 -86.02
N GLN A 293 -9.63 40.43 -86.25
CA GLN A 293 -8.64 39.61 -85.53
C GLN A 293 -8.47 40.09 -84.09
N LEU A 294 -8.29 41.40 -83.88
CA LEU A 294 -8.17 42.00 -82.55
C LEU A 294 -9.41 41.77 -81.68
N SER A 295 -10.62 41.89 -82.23
CA SER A 295 -11.86 41.59 -81.49
C SER A 295 -11.90 40.13 -81.03
N LYS A 296 -11.51 39.17 -81.88
CA LYS A 296 -11.46 37.76 -81.51
C LYS A 296 -10.39 37.48 -80.44
N LEU A 297 -9.20 38.06 -80.58
CA LEU A 297 -8.14 37.93 -79.58
C LEU A 297 -8.54 38.52 -78.24
N ASN A 298 -9.23 39.67 -78.24
CA ASN A 298 -9.80 40.28 -77.04
C ASN A 298 -10.81 39.34 -76.36
N ASP A 299 -11.77 38.80 -77.10
CA ASP A 299 -12.77 37.88 -76.55
C ASP A 299 -12.13 36.60 -75.99
N CYS A 300 -11.14 36.03 -76.70
CA CYS A 300 -10.39 34.88 -76.21
C CYS A 300 -9.54 35.20 -74.97
N ALA A 301 -8.91 36.38 -74.90
CA ALA A 301 -8.16 36.82 -73.72
C ALA A 301 -9.07 36.99 -72.49
N ILE A 302 -10.26 37.57 -72.68
CA ILE A 302 -11.29 37.67 -71.63
C ILE A 302 -11.72 36.27 -71.16
N MET A 303 -11.92 35.32 -72.09
CA MET A 303 -12.26 33.94 -71.73
C MET A 303 -11.15 33.24 -70.93
N VAL A 304 -9.87 33.41 -71.27
CA VAL A 304 -8.75 32.85 -70.50
C VAL A 304 -8.69 33.47 -69.11
N ARG A 305 -8.84 34.80 -68.99
CA ARG A 305 -8.78 35.52 -67.71
C ARG A 305 -9.94 35.21 -66.74
N SER A 306 -11.12 34.86 -67.27
CA SER A 306 -12.34 34.63 -66.47
C SER A 306 -12.65 33.15 -66.19
N ALA A 307 -11.89 32.22 -66.78
CA ALA A 307 -11.98 30.81 -66.45
C ALA A 307 -11.33 30.51 -65.08
N PRO A 308 -11.81 29.52 -64.31
CA PRO A 308 -11.07 29.00 -63.15
C PRO A 308 -9.73 28.43 -63.59
N TYR A 309 -8.66 28.64 -62.82
CA TYR A 309 -7.30 28.23 -63.19
C TYR A 309 -7.20 26.76 -63.62
N ASP A 310 -6.57 26.54 -64.77
CA ASP A 310 -6.23 25.22 -65.30
C ASP A 310 -4.82 25.22 -65.92
N GLU A 311 -4.09 24.10 -65.82
CA GLU A 311 -2.69 23.99 -66.31
C GLU A 311 -2.53 24.26 -67.81
N THR A 312 -3.61 24.20 -68.60
CA THR A 312 -3.58 24.46 -70.04
C THR A 312 -3.75 25.95 -70.39
N GLN A 313 -4.14 26.81 -69.43
CA GLN A 313 -4.32 28.24 -69.67
C GLN A 313 -3.02 28.96 -69.98
N ALA A 314 -1.90 28.57 -69.37
CA ALA A 314 -0.58 29.13 -69.72
C ALA A 314 -0.24 28.86 -71.20
N ALA A 315 -0.50 27.65 -71.70
CA ALA A 315 -0.29 27.31 -73.11
C ALA A 315 -1.26 28.05 -74.05
N ARG A 316 -2.53 28.23 -73.65
CA ARG A 316 -3.51 29.05 -74.40
C ARG A 316 -3.12 30.54 -74.42
N LEU A 317 -2.60 31.08 -73.33
CA LEU A 317 -2.15 32.47 -73.26
C LEU A 317 -0.94 32.70 -74.18
N GLU A 318 0.01 31.77 -74.19
CA GLU A 318 1.16 31.80 -75.09
C GLU A 318 0.71 31.69 -76.57
N GLU A 319 -0.27 30.85 -76.89
CA GLU A 319 -0.90 30.82 -78.22
C GLU A 319 -1.50 32.18 -78.60
N LEU A 320 -2.26 32.82 -77.70
CA LEU A 320 -2.85 34.15 -77.93
C LEU A 320 -1.78 35.25 -78.09
N LYS A 321 -0.69 35.22 -77.32
CA LYS A 321 0.46 36.13 -77.49
C LYS A 321 1.12 35.95 -78.87
N ASN A 322 1.29 34.71 -79.31
CA ASN A 322 1.85 34.40 -80.62
C ASN A 322 0.92 34.82 -81.79
N GLU A 323 -0.40 34.73 -81.64
CA GLU A 323 -1.35 35.30 -82.61
C GLU A 323 -1.34 36.84 -82.59
N LEU A 324 -1.25 37.48 -81.41
CA LEU A 324 -1.12 38.94 -81.31
C LEU A 324 0.18 39.45 -81.95
N ALA A 325 1.29 38.69 -81.87
CA ALA A 325 2.52 39.02 -82.58
C ALA A 325 2.34 39.08 -84.10
N LYS A 326 1.60 38.12 -84.70
CA LYS A 326 1.26 38.16 -86.14
C LYS A 326 0.38 39.36 -86.49
N VAL A 327 -0.55 39.73 -85.60
CA VAL A 327 -1.37 40.95 -85.76
C VAL A 327 -0.50 42.21 -85.72
N SER A 328 0.57 42.23 -84.91
CA SER A 328 1.56 43.31 -84.89
C SER A 328 2.29 43.47 -86.24
N ASP A 329 2.74 42.35 -86.83
CA ASP A 329 3.40 42.36 -88.15
C ASP A 329 2.48 42.93 -89.25
N ILE A 330 1.22 42.50 -89.28
CA ILE A 330 0.20 42.99 -90.24
C ILE A 330 -0.16 44.47 -89.98
N LEU A 331 -0.20 44.89 -88.70
CA LEU A 331 -0.44 46.28 -88.32
C LEU A 331 0.71 47.20 -88.74
N GLU A 332 1.96 46.76 -88.68
CA GLU A 332 3.10 47.52 -89.21
C GLU A 332 3.10 47.55 -90.75
N GLU A 333 2.74 46.44 -91.42
CA GLU A 333 2.54 46.43 -92.89
C GLU A 333 1.45 47.44 -93.32
N LEU A 334 0.35 47.56 -92.55
CA LEU A 334 -0.70 48.56 -92.80
C LEU A 334 -0.16 49.99 -92.65
N LYS A 335 0.62 50.30 -91.60
CA LYS A 335 1.27 51.62 -91.43
C LYS A 335 2.27 51.92 -92.56
N GLU A 336 3.05 50.94 -93.00
CA GLU A 336 3.98 51.13 -94.13
C GLU A 336 3.25 51.41 -95.44
N LYS A 337 2.13 50.72 -95.69
CA LYS A 337 1.31 50.95 -96.90
C LYS A 337 0.56 52.28 -96.85
N GLU A 338 0.06 52.72 -95.69
CA GLU A 338 -0.57 54.04 -95.50
C GLU A 338 0.41 55.16 -95.88
N ARG A 339 1.68 55.06 -95.47
CA ARG A 339 2.72 56.07 -95.74
C ARG A 339 3.12 56.20 -97.22
N LYS A 340 2.65 55.33 -98.12
CA LYS A 340 2.96 55.42 -99.55
C LYS A 340 2.18 56.57 -100.18
N PRO A 341 2.81 57.47 -100.97
CA PRO A 341 2.15 58.65 -101.50
C PRO A 341 1.15 58.30 -102.61
N ILE A 342 -0.14 58.44 -102.30
CA ILE A 342 -1.27 58.31 -103.22
C ILE A 342 -1.58 59.73 -103.75
N LYS A 343 -1.68 59.90 -105.08
CA LYS A 343 -1.54 61.23 -105.73
C LYS A 343 -2.84 61.85 -106.20
N LEU A 344 -3.79 61.03 -106.63
CA LEU A 344 -5.07 61.43 -107.17
C LEU A 344 -6.21 61.23 -106.17
N VAL A 345 -5.98 60.46 -105.09
CA VAL A 345 -7.02 60.02 -104.17
C VAL A 345 -6.62 60.21 -102.70
N GLN A 346 -7.46 60.90 -101.94
CA GLN A 346 -7.33 61.05 -100.48
C GLN A 346 -7.64 59.73 -99.77
N HIS A 347 -7.08 59.53 -98.57
CA HIS A 347 -7.43 58.38 -97.73
C HIS A 347 -8.93 58.35 -97.41
N SER A 348 -9.51 57.13 -97.33
CA SER A 348 -10.91 56.99 -96.93
C SER A 348 -11.11 57.48 -95.50
N ASN A 349 -12.24 58.16 -95.24
CA ASN A 349 -12.66 58.57 -93.89
C ASN A 349 -12.93 57.36 -92.95
N ASP A 350 -13.06 56.17 -93.53
CA ASP A 350 -13.19 54.91 -92.79
C ASP A 350 -11.84 54.42 -92.24
N LEU A 351 -10.71 54.83 -92.82
CA LEU A 351 -9.36 54.46 -92.38
C LEU A 351 -9.01 55.18 -91.07
N ARG A 352 -8.73 54.42 -90.01
CA ARG A 352 -8.54 54.89 -88.63
C ARG A 352 -7.47 54.07 -87.90
N ILE A 353 -6.27 54.05 -88.45
CA ILE A 353 -5.15 53.23 -87.97
C ILE A 353 -4.83 53.48 -86.48
N SER A 354 -4.99 54.70 -85.96
CA SER A 354 -4.85 54.98 -84.53
C SER A 354 -5.79 54.15 -83.65
N SER A 355 -7.05 53.98 -84.06
CA SER A 355 -8.02 53.16 -83.32
C SER A 355 -7.67 51.66 -83.33
N ILE A 356 -6.91 51.19 -84.32
CA ILE A 356 -6.42 49.81 -84.38
C ILE A 356 -5.22 49.64 -83.43
N VAL A 357 -4.31 50.63 -83.40
CA VAL A 357 -3.19 50.68 -82.45
C VAL A 357 -3.70 50.69 -81.01
N ASP A 358 -4.71 51.52 -80.70
CA ASP A 358 -5.34 51.56 -79.38
C ASP A 358 -5.96 50.20 -79.01
N GLN A 359 -6.63 49.51 -79.95
CA GLN A 359 -7.17 48.17 -79.72
C GLN A 359 -6.06 47.12 -79.49
N TYR A 360 -4.99 47.17 -80.27
CA TYR A 360 -3.82 46.29 -80.11
C TYR A 360 -3.20 46.45 -78.72
N GLU A 361 -2.95 47.68 -78.26
CA GLU A 361 -2.35 47.90 -76.94
C GLU A 361 -3.30 47.50 -75.79
N ASN A 362 -4.61 47.67 -75.95
CA ASN A 362 -5.58 47.16 -74.97
C ASN A 362 -5.54 45.63 -74.85
N VAL A 363 -5.45 44.90 -75.97
CA VAL A 363 -5.32 43.43 -75.95
C VAL A 363 -3.96 42.99 -75.39
N ASN A 364 -2.88 43.69 -75.75
CA ASN A 364 -1.53 43.46 -75.21
C ASN A 364 -1.51 43.62 -73.68
N HIS A 365 -2.06 44.73 -73.16
CA HIS A 365 -2.18 44.98 -71.72
C HIS A 365 -3.01 43.91 -71.02
N LEU A 366 -4.16 43.52 -71.60
CA LEU A 366 -5.02 42.47 -71.06
C LEU A 366 -4.31 41.11 -70.99
N LEU A 367 -3.55 40.72 -72.02
CA LEU A 367 -2.79 39.47 -72.02
C LEU A 367 -1.68 39.48 -70.96
N ASN A 368 -0.99 40.60 -70.74
CA ASN A 368 0.06 40.72 -69.74
C ASN A 368 -0.50 40.74 -68.30
N GLU A 369 -1.62 41.42 -68.04
CA GLU A 369 -2.34 41.30 -66.76
C GLU A 369 -2.80 39.86 -66.50
N THR A 370 -3.23 39.14 -67.55
CA THR A 370 -3.66 37.75 -67.44
C THR A 370 -2.47 36.82 -67.16
N GLU A 371 -1.29 37.11 -67.71
CA GLU A 371 -0.05 36.38 -67.39
C GLU A 371 0.33 36.51 -65.93
N GLU A 372 0.33 37.74 -65.40
CA GLU A 372 0.63 38.01 -63.99
C GLU A 372 -0.39 37.33 -63.05
N GLN A 373 -1.68 37.38 -63.40
CA GLN A 373 -2.74 36.66 -62.66
C GLN A 373 -2.49 35.14 -62.66
N LEU A 374 -2.23 34.53 -63.82
CA LEU A 374 -1.98 33.08 -63.91
C LEU A 374 -0.70 32.65 -63.20
N MET A 375 0.38 33.46 -63.24
CA MET A 375 1.60 33.17 -62.47
C MET A 375 1.35 33.21 -60.96
N ASN A 376 0.59 34.19 -60.48
CA ASN A 376 0.21 34.29 -59.07
C ASN A 376 -0.69 33.12 -58.62
N GLU A 377 -1.65 32.72 -59.45
CA GLU A 377 -2.56 31.61 -59.16
C GLU A 377 -1.85 30.24 -59.21
N ALA A 378 -0.93 30.04 -60.16
CA ALA A 378 -0.04 28.88 -60.21
C ALA A 378 0.86 28.76 -58.97
N ALA A 379 1.47 29.88 -58.55
CA ALA A 379 2.28 29.95 -57.35
C ALA A 379 1.46 29.67 -56.08
N TYR A 380 0.24 30.21 -55.99
CA TYR A 380 -0.69 29.93 -54.90
C TYR A 380 -1.06 28.44 -54.81
N VAL A 381 -1.45 27.81 -55.91
CA VAL A 381 -1.79 26.37 -55.96
C VAL A 381 -0.59 25.50 -55.56
N THR A 382 0.61 25.87 -56.03
CA THR A 382 1.86 25.16 -55.70
C THR A 382 2.16 25.25 -54.20
N LEU A 383 2.14 26.46 -53.64
CA LEU A 383 2.37 26.68 -52.20
C LEU A 383 1.29 25.99 -51.35
N GLN A 384 0.02 26.06 -51.74
CA GLN A 384 -1.06 25.39 -51.01
C GLN A 384 -0.89 23.85 -51.02
N SER A 385 -0.39 23.27 -52.12
CA SER A 385 -0.05 21.84 -52.17
C SER A 385 1.12 21.49 -51.25
N THR A 386 2.19 22.31 -51.25
CA THR A 386 3.31 22.16 -50.29
C THR A 386 2.81 22.23 -48.86
N ILE A 387 2.10 23.31 -48.48
CA ILE A 387 1.52 23.52 -47.15
C ILE A 387 0.71 22.29 -46.69
N ASN A 388 -0.20 21.78 -47.52
CA ASN A 388 -1.01 20.62 -47.17
C ASN A 388 -0.18 19.34 -46.97
N ASN A 389 0.87 19.13 -47.77
CA ASN A 389 1.73 17.95 -47.64
C ASN A 389 2.63 18.05 -46.40
N GLU A 390 3.33 19.17 -46.20
CA GLU A 390 4.21 19.36 -45.03
C GLU A 390 3.41 19.28 -43.73
N THR A 391 2.25 19.97 -43.65
CA THR A 391 1.35 19.93 -42.47
C THR A 391 0.92 18.50 -42.15
N LYS A 392 0.68 17.66 -43.16
CA LYS A 392 0.27 16.26 -42.96
C LYS A 392 1.41 15.39 -42.45
N GLU A 393 2.64 15.55 -42.96
CA GLU A 393 3.80 14.81 -42.46
C GLU A 393 4.14 15.24 -41.02
N LEU A 394 4.00 16.52 -40.70
CA LEU A 394 4.14 17.04 -39.34
C LEU A 394 3.13 16.42 -38.36
N HIS A 395 1.83 16.43 -38.71
CA HIS A 395 0.81 15.75 -37.90
C HIS A 395 1.07 14.25 -37.73
N TYR A 396 1.54 13.56 -38.78
CA TYR A 396 1.90 12.15 -38.68
C TYR A 396 3.00 11.90 -37.65
N MET A 397 4.05 12.72 -37.62
CA MET A 397 5.13 12.60 -36.63
C MET A 397 4.67 12.91 -35.21
N VAL A 398 3.79 13.92 -35.04
CA VAL A 398 3.15 14.23 -33.75
C VAL A 398 2.25 13.07 -33.28
N ASP A 399 1.44 12.48 -34.16
CA ASP A 399 0.60 11.33 -33.86
C ASP A 399 1.42 10.10 -33.43
N GLU A 400 2.56 9.84 -34.08
CA GLU A 400 3.47 8.75 -33.68
C GLU A 400 4.14 9.04 -32.34
N ALA A 401 4.57 10.28 -32.09
CA ALA A 401 5.11 10.70 -30.79
C ALA A 401 4.09 10.56 -29.66
N TYR A 402 2.84 10.99 -29.88
CA TYR A 402 1.74 10.83 -28.94
C TYR A 402 1.41 9.35 -28.65
N LYS A 403 1.48 8.47 -29.67
CA LYS A 403 1.33 7.00 -29.45
C LYS A 403 2.43 6.46 -28.56
N VAL A 404 3.69 6.87 -28.77
CA VAL A 404 4.84 6.43 -27.96
C VAL A 404 4.79 6.99 -26.54
N GLU A 405 4.35 8.24 -26.35
CA GLU A 405 4.09 8.81 -25.02
C GLU A 405 3.04 7.97 -24.25
N ASN A 406 1.94 7.61 -24.91
CA ASN A 406 0.83 6.90 -24.28
C ASN A 406 1.02 5.37 -24.20
N ASP A 407 2.07 4.81 -24.80
CA ASP A 407 2.36 3.38 -24.67
C ASP A 407 3.04 3.06 -23.32
N ILE A 408 2.36 2.22 -22.56
CA ILE A 408 2.82 1.67 -21.27
C ILE A 408 4.00 0.69 -21.43
N ASN A 409 4.27 0.24 -22.66
CA ASN A 409 5.38 -0.66 -23.00
C ASN A 409 6.54 0.05 -23.71
N ALA A 410 6.46 1.37 -23.94
CA ALA A 410 7.46 2.11 -24.69
C ALA A 410 8.87 1.89 -24.11
N THR A 411 9.79 1.45 -24.96
CA THR A 411 11.18 1.21 -24.59
C THR A 411 12.04 2.45 -24.80
N THR A 412 13.25 2.42 -24.24
CA THR A 412 14.32 3.39 -24.49
C THR A 412 14.58 3.65 -25.97
N ASN A 413 14.40 2.63 -26.83
CA ASN A 413 14.55 2.76 -28.28
C ASN A 413 13.34 3.43 -28.94
N ASP A 414 12.13 3.16 -28.46
CA ASP A 414 10.90 3.74 -29.03
C ASP A 414 10.80 5.23 -28.71
N LEU A 415 11.08 5.60 -27.44
CA LEU A 415 11.20 6.99 -27.00
C LEU A 415 12.25 7.74 -27.85
N LYS A 416 13.45 7.16 -28.00
CA LYS A 416 14.52 7.76 -28.79
C LYS A 416 14.14 7.92 -30.27
N LYS A 417 13.52 6.89 -30.87
CA LYS A 417 13.05 6.96 -32.26
C LYS A 417 12.02 8.08 -32.43
N ALA A 418 11.05 8.22 -31.51
CA ALA A 418 10.06 9.29 -31.58
C ALA A 418 10.70 10.68 -31.46
N ILE A 419 11.68 10.86 -30.58
CA ILE A 419 12.46 12.12 -30.46
C ILE A 419 13.25 12.40 -31.75
N ASP A 420 13.90 11.39 -32.34
CA ASP A 420 14.65 11.53 -33.58
C ASP A 420 13.71 11.85 -34.76
N ASP A 421 12.53 11.23 -34.83
CA ASP A 421 11.49 11.51 -35.84
C ASP A 421 10.94 12.95 -35.70
N LEU A 422 10.67 13.43 -34.47
CA LEU A 422 10.29 14.83 -34.23
C LEU A 422 11.41 15.82 -34.63
N LYS A 423 12.67 15.52 -34.29
CA LYS A 423 13.81 16.35 -34.70
C LYS A 423 13.98 16.42 -36.22
N ASN A 424 13.70 15.32 -36.93
CA ASN A 424 13.62 15.33 -38.40
C ASN A 424 12.44 16.18 -38.89
N GLY A 425 11.28 16.11 -38.21
CA GLY A 425 10.09 16.94 -38.46
C GLY A 425 10.33 18.45 -38.42
N ARG A 426 11.29 18.94 -37.63
CA ARG A 426 11.68 20.37 -37.63
C ARG A 426 12.11 20.89 -39.02
N SER A 427 12.61 20.00 -39.90
CA SER A 427 12.89 20.37 -41.30
C SER A 427 11.61 20.68 -42.09
N HIS A 428 10.55 19.90 -41.91
CA HIS A 428 9.23 20.14 -42.51
C HIS A 428 8.58 21.42 -41.96
N LEU A 429 8.73 21.72 -40.67
CA LEU A 429 8.32 23.01 -40.08
C LEU A 429 9.05 24.20 -40.74
N THR A 430 10.33 24.04 -41.06
CA THR A 430 11.11 25.07 -41.78
C THR A 430 10.57 25.27 -43.21
N VAL A 431 10.24 24.19 -43.93
CA VAL A 431 9.64 24.27 -45.27
C VAL A 431 8.24 24.91 -45.22
N LEU A 432 7.46 24.64 -44.17
CA LEU A 432 6.15 25.25 -43.96
C LEU A 432 6.25 26.77 -43.66
N GLN A 433 7.24 27.20 -42.87
CA GLN A 433 7.56 28.62 -42.67
C GLN A 433 8.02 29.28 -43.97
N ASP A 434 8.92 28.66 -44.72
CA ASP A 434 9.37 29.12 -46.04
C ASP A 434 8.20 29.26 -47.05
N ALA A 435 7.17 28.42 -46.94
CA ALA A 435 5.97 28.49 -47.76
C ALA A 435 5.03 29.63 -47.30
N TYR A 436 4.88 29.82 -45.99
CA TYR A 436 4.15 30.96 -45.41
C TYR A 436 4.76 32.31 -45.81
N ASP A 437 6.08 32.45 -45.72
CA ASP A 437 6.78 33.69 -46.08
C ASP A 437 6.59 34.02 -47.57
N LYS A 438 6.56 33.01 -48.45
CA LYS A 438 6.27 33.18 -49.88
C LYS A 438 4.82 33.56 -50.19
N LEU A 439 3.85 33.19 -49.35
CA LEU A 439 2.47 33.63 -49.54
C LEU A 439 2.32 35.16 -49.41
N GLU A 440 3.19 35.85 -48.66
CA GLU A 440 3.17 37.31 -48.54
C GLU A 440 3.40 38.03 -49.87
N THR A 441 4.13 37.42 -50.80
CA THR A 441 4.43 38.02 -52.11
C THR A 441 3.31 37.87 -53.13
N ILE A 442 2.23 37.15 -52.79
CA ILE A 442 1.10 36.86 -53.69
C ILE A 442 -0.14 37.58 -53.16
N ALA A 443 -0.89 38.25 -54.04
CA ALA A 443 -2.12 38.96 -53.65
C ALA A 443 -3.25 37.99 -53.27
N ASN A 444 -4.12 38.43 -52.35
CA ASN A 444 -5.32 37.72 -51.87
C ASN A 444 -5.07 36.40 -51.08
N THR A 445 -3.88 36.23 -50.50
CA THR A 445 -3.52 35.01 -49.73
C THR A 445 -3.84 35.07 -48.24
N ASP A 446 -4.32 36.20 -47.72
CA ASP A 446 -4.44 36.48 -46.28
C ASP A 446 -5.17 35.37 -45.49
N SER A 447 -6.27 34.81 -46.02
CA SER A 447 -7.02 33.74 -45.35
C SER A 447 -6.29 32.38 -45.32
N LEU A 448 -5.36 32.13 -46.25
CA LEU A 448 -4.46 30.98 -46.17
C LEU A 448 -3.31 31.28 -45.21
N ARG A 449 -2.75 32.50 -45.22
CA ARG A 449 -1.69 32.94 -44.29
C ARG A 449 -2.14 32.82 -42.84
N GLU A 450 -3.32 33.33 -42.49
CA GLU A 450 -3.90 33.26 -41.13
C GLU A 450 -3.99 31.81 -40.63
N LYS A 451 -4.51 30.89 -41.46
CA LYS A 451 -4.56 29.47 -41.12
C LYS A 451 -3.17 28.84 -40.94
N VAL A 452 -2.23 29.17 -41.82
CA VAL A 452 -0.89 28.56 -41.80
C VAL A 452 -0.07 29.06 -40.60
N ILE A 453 -0.22 30.32 -40.18
CA ILE A 453 0.50 30.82 -38.99
C ILE A 453 -0.08 30.27 -37.67
N ASP A 454 -1.40 30.09 -37.59
CA ASP A 454 -2.05 29.40 -36.47
C ASP A 454 -1.59 27.93 -36.39
N GLU A 455 -1.55 27.23 -37.54
CA GLU A 455 -1.07 25.85 -37.66
C GLU A 455 0.43 25.72 -37.30
N LEU A 456 1.29 26.61 -37.82
CA LEU A 456 2.72 26.67 -37.49
C LEU A 456 2.97 26.90 -36.00
N SER A 457 2.16 27.77 -35.37
CA SER A 457 2.25 28.05 -33.93
C SER A 457 1.86 26.82 -33.11
N THR A 458 0.75 26.17 -33.49
CA THR A 458 0.22 24.97 -32.84
C THR A 458 1.20 23.80 -32.96
N LEU A 459 1.74 23.56 -34.17
CA LEU A 459 2.71 22.49 -34.40
C LEU A 459 4.04 22.76 -33.68
N ASN A 460 4.56 23.99 -33.67
CA ASN A 460 5.79 24.27 -32.90
C ASN A 460 5.60 24.00 -31.39
N GLU A 461 4.47 24.43 -30.79
CA GLU A 461 4.18 24.15 -29.38
C GLU A 461 4.03 22.64 -29.11
N GLN A 462 3.39 21.90 -30.01
CA GLN A 462 3.30 20.44 -29.92
C GLN A 462 4.67 19.77 -29.99
N TYR A 463 5.50 20.13 -30.97
CA TYR A 463 6.86 19.59 -31.10
C TYR A 463 7.73 19.91 -29.87
N ASP A 464 7.75 21.16 -29.40
CA ASP A 464 8.47 21.56 -28.19
C ASP A 464 8.02 20.77 -26.95
N ASN A 465 6.71 20.54 -26.82
CA ASN A 465 6.15 19.81 -25.69
C ASN A 465 6.45 18.29 -25.76
N PHE A 466 6.23 17.65 -26.91
CA PHE A 466 6.48 16.21 -27.07
C PHE A 466 7.98 15.87 -27.05
N GLU A 467 8.84 16.67 -27.70
CA GLU A 467 10.30 16.48 -27.62
C GLU A 467 10.75 16.50 -26.15
N ARG A 468 10.35 17.52 -25.37
CA ARG A 468 10.72 17.63 -23.96
C ARG A 468 10.15 16.49 -23.10
N ILE A 469 8.87 16.15 -23.22
CA ILE A 469 8.26 15.08 -22.40
C ILE A 469 8.92 13.74 -22.69
N LEU A 470 9.20 13.44 -23.97
CA LEU A 470 9.87 12.19 -24.35
C LEU A 470 11.34 12.18 -23.93
N GLU A 471 12.06 13.31 -24.01
CA GLU A 471 13.44 13.44 -23.51
C GLU A 471 13.51 13.28 -21.98
N ASP A 472 12.68 13.99 -21.21
CA ASP A 472 12.60 13.87 -19.75
C ASP A 472 12.33 12.40 -19.34
N ARG A 473 11.39 11.73 -20.03
CA ARG A 473 11.04 10.31 -19.78
C ARG A 473 12.14 9.34 -20.21
N LEU A 474 12.86 9.64 -21.30
CA LEU A 474 14.02 8.86 -21.75
C LEU A 474 15.16 8.93 -20.73
N ASP A 475 15.49 10.14 -20.23
CA ASP A 475 16.55 10.34 -19.23
C ASP A 475 16.18 9.70 -17.88
N MET A 476 14.93 9.84 -17.43
CA MET A 476 14.44 9.14 -16.24
C MET A 476 14.51 7.61 -16.40
N LEU A 477 14.17 7.06 -17.58
CA LEU A 477 14.22 5.63 -17.84
C LEU A 477 15.66 5.10 -17.94
N ASN A 478 16.58 5.87 -18.53
CA ASN A 478 18.01 5.55 -18.54
C ASN A 478 18.58 5.52 -17.12
N LYS A 479 18.24 6.52 -16.28
CA LYS A 479 18.65 6.55 -14.87
C LYS A 479 18.05 5.39 -14.08
N PHE A 480 16.78 5.05 -14.33
CA PHE A 480 16.14 3.88 -13.73
C PHE A 480 16.89 2.59 -14.09
N ASP A 481 17.23 2.39 -15.36
CA ASP A 481 17.94 1.19 -15.82
C ASP A 481 19.34 1.07 -15.21
N GLU A 482 20.11 2.18 -15.11
CA GLU A 482 21.43 2.20 -14.47
C GLU A 482 21.37 1.80 -12.98
N ILE A 483 20.42 2.36 -12.24
CA ILE A 483 20.23 2.02 -10.82
C ILE A 483 19.71 0.57 -10.70
N ALA A 484 18.81 0.14 -11.58
CA ALA A 484 18.23 -1.20 -11.56
C ALA A 484 19.29 -2.30 -11.80
N ASP A 485 20.21 -2.09 -12.75
CA ASP A 485 21.33 -3.01 -12.98
C ASP A 485 22.27 -3.10 -11.77
N ASN A 486 22.56 -1.96 -11.13
CA ASN A 486 23.36 -1.93 -9.90
C ASN A 486 22.65 -2.63 -8.72
N VAL A 487 21.35 -2.37 -8.53
CA VAL A 487 20.52 -3.02 -7.49
C VAL A 487 20.47 -4.52 -7.72
N ASN A 488 20.17 -4.98 -8.94
CA ASN A 488 20.11 -6.41 -9.27
C ASN A 488 21.45 -7.13 -9.02
N LYS A 489 22.57 -6.47 -9.32
CA LYS A 489 23.91 -7.01 -9.07
C LYS A 489 24.19 -7.17 -7.57
N GLN A 490 23.94 -6.13 -6.77
CA GLN A 490 24.11 -6.19 -5.31
C GLN A 490 23.15 -7.19 -4.67
N LEU A 491 21.93 -7.29 -5.19
CA LEU A 491 20.93 -8.26 -4.76
C LEU A 491 21.39 -9.70 -5.06
N MET A 492 21.93 -9.98 -6.25
CA MET A 492 22.53 -11.28 -6.55
C MET A 492 23.72 -11.62 -5.66
N ASP A 493 24.58 -10.66 -5.30
CA ASP A 493 25.68 -10.91 -4.37
C ASP A 493 25.13 -11.29 -2.98
N LEU A 494 24.12 -10.59 -2.47
CA LEU A 494 23.45 -10.89 -1.20
C LEU A 494 22.65 -12.21 -1.23
N GLU A 495 21.95 -12.53 -2.33
CA GLU A 495 21.28 -13.81 -2.56
C GLU A 495 22.30 -14.96 -2.51
N ASN A 496 23.43 -14.82 -3.19
CA ASN A 496 24.51 -15.81 -3.17
C ASN A 496 25.15 -15.95 -1.78
N ASP A 497 25.23 -14.87 -1.00
CA ASP A 497 25.72 -14.91 0.38
C ASP A 497 24.70 -15.58 1.32
N ALA A 498 23.40 -15.33 1.15
CA ALA A 498 22.33 -16.00 1.89
C ALA A 498 22.31 -17.52 1.63
N HIS A 499 22.51 -17.95 0.38
CA HIS A 499 22.62 -19.38 0.01
C HIS A 499 23.85 -20.08 0.59
N LYS A 500 24.89 -19.33 1.00
CA LYS A 500 26.11 -19.86 1.62
C LYS A 500 26.08 -19.86 3.16
N LEU A 501 24.97 -19.42 3.77
CA LEU A 501 24.82 -19.44 5.22
C LEU A 501 24.80 -20.89 5.72
N GLU A 502 25.85 -21.29 6.43
CA GLU A 502 25.85 -22.51 7.24
C GLU A 502 24.92 -22.35 8.45
N ILE A 503 24.50 -23.46 9.07
CA ILE A 503 23.65 -23.45 10.27
C ILE A 503 24.38 -22.67 11.38
N PRO A 504 23.80 -21.57 11.90
CA PRO A 504 24.47 -20.72 12.87
C PRO A 504 24.74 -21.48 14.18
N ASN A 505 25.93 -21.26 14.73
CA ASN A 505 26.36 -21.86 15.98
C ASN A 505 27.09 -20.82 16.85
N ALA A 506 27.29 -21.12 18.13
CA ALA A 506 27.78 -20.14 19.09
C ALA A 506 29.20 -19.58 18.79
N SER A 507 30.02 -20.21 17.93
CA SER A 507 31.34 -19.69 17.56
C SER A 507 31.32 -18.68 16.39
N CYS A 508 30.21 -18.59 15.63
CA CYS A 508 30.06 -17.59 14.57
C CYS A 508 30.11 -16.15 15.13
N GLU A 509 30.65 -15.20 14.37
CA GLU A 509 30.70 -13.79 14.77
C GLU A 509 29.41 -13.04 14.41
N LEU A 510 28.88 -12.24 15.34
CA LEU A 510 27.71 -11.39 15.11
C LEU A 510 27.97 -10.29 14.05
N SER A 511 29.21 -9.79 14.01
CA SER A 511 29.72 -8.80 13.05
C SER A 511 29.43 -9.17 11.58
N VAL A 512 29.42 -10.47 11.26
CA VAL A 512 29.16 -10.98 9.91
C VAL A 512 27.72 -10.72 9.50
N ALA A 513 26.75 -11.03 10.36
CA ALA A 513 25.34 -10.76 10.09
C ALA A 513 25.00 -9.28 10.18
N GLU A 514 25.55 -8.54 11.14
CA GLU A 514 25.38 -7.08 11.23
C GLU A 514 25.86 -6.37 9.96
N LYS A 515 26.96 -6.84 9.37
CA LYS A 515 27.43 -6.32 8.08
C LYS A 515 26.43 -6.62 6.97
N ARG A 516 25.92 -7.86 6.85
CA ARG A 516 24.98 -8.24 5.78
C ARG A 516 23.63 -7.54 5.90
N LEU A 517 23.10 -7.37 7.11
CA LEU A 517 21.90 -6.57 7.38
C LEU A 517 22.13 -5.08 7.02
N ASN A 518 23.31 -4.53 7.29
CA ASN A 518 23.66 -3.17 6.83
C ASN A 518 23.80 -3.06 5.30
N ASP A 519 24.29 -4.10 4.62
CA ASP A 519 24.37 -4.13 3.17
C ASP A 519 22.96 -4.26 2.53
N VAL A 520 22.03 -4.98 3.17
CA VAL A 520 20.59 -4.98 2.85
C VAL A 520 19.97 -3.59 3.02
N ASN A 521 20.21 -2.90 4.15
CA ASN A 521 19.65 -1.57 4.41
C ASN A 521 20.07 -0.52 3.34
N LYS A 522 21.33 -0.54 2.88
CA LYS A 522 21.79 0.34 1.79
C LYS A 522 21.11 0.02 0.45
N LEU A 523 20.84 -1.25 0.21
CA LEU A 523 20.13 -1.70 -0.99
C LEU A 523 18.65 -1.30 -0.95
N GLU A 524 18.05 -1.24 0.25
CA GLU A 524 16.71 -0.70 0.47
C GLU A 524 16.62 0.81 0.21
N GLU A 525 17.65 1.60 0.56
CA GLU A 525 17.76 3.01 0.15
C GLU A 525 17.83 3.15 -1.39
N SER A 526 18.59 2.30 -2.06
CA SER A 526 18.71 2.29 -3.54
C SER A 526 17.40 1.87 -4.21
N LEU A 527 16.68 0.90 -3.63
CA LEU A 527 15.36 0.47 -4.08
C LEU A 527 14.31 1.57 -3.89
N LYS A 528 14.45 2.39 -2.84
CA LYS A 528 13.58 3.56 -2.64
C LYS A 528 13.76 4.61 -3.74
N GLU A 529 14.98 4.86 -4.21
CA GLU A 529 15.21 5.75 -5.37
C GLU A 529 14.55 5.18 -6.65
N LEU A 530 14.62 3.85 -6.85
CA LEU A 530 13.87 3.20 -7.94
C LEU A 530 12.36 3.34 -7.79
N TYR A 531 11.80 3.28 -6.57
CA TYR A 531 10.38 3.54 -6.32
C TYR A 531 9.99 4.98 -6.69
N GLU A 532 10.81 5.98 -6.34
CA GLU A 532 10.54 7.39 -6.66
C GLU A 532 10.60 7.64 -8.18
N LEU A 533 11.52 6.99 -8.90
CA LEU A 533 11.57 7.00 -10.37
C LEU A 533 10.39 6.23 -11.00
N LYS A 534 9.97 5.10 -10.42
CA LYS A 534 8.82 4.29 -10.89
C LYS A 534 7.51 5.09 -10.87
N GLU A 535 7.27 5.89 -9.82
CA GLU A 535 6.10 6.77 -9.77
C GLU A 535 6.16 7.86 -10.86
N GLN A 536 7.33 8.46 -11.13
CA GLN A 536 7.50 9.45 -12.20
C GLN A 536 7.41 8.87 -13.62
N LEU A 537 7.83 7.62 -13.80
CA LEU A 537 7.77 6.88 -15.07
C LEU A 537 6.41 6.19 -15.30
N THR A 538 5.47 6.25 -14.36
CA THR A 538 4.11 5.73 -14.52
C THR A 538 3.44 6.45 -15.71
N PRO A 539 2.88 5.72 -16.71
CA PRO A 539 2.39 4.35 -16.64
C PRO A 539 3.30 3.24 -17.20
N LEU A 540 4.61 3.45 -17.37
CA LEU A 540 5.50 2.40 -17.91
C LEU A 540 5.51 1.14 -17.05
N LEU A 541 5.26 -0.01 -17.68
CA LEU A 541 5.18 -1.31 -16.99
C LEU A 541 6.55 -1.87 -16.57
N LYS A 542 7.61 -1.63 -17.35
CA LYS A 542 8.96 -2.15 -17.05
C LYS A 542 9.43 -1.70 -15.66
N PRO A 543 9.44 -0.40 -15.30
CA PRO A 543 9.80 0.03 -13.96
C PRO A 543 8.97 -0.63 -12.85
N VAL A 544 7.66 -0.78 -13.06
CA VAL A 544 6.74 -1.35 -12.07
C VAL A 544 7.11 -2.80 -11.74
N PHE A 545 7.21 -3.66 -12.76
CA PHE A 545 7.56 -5.07 -12.56
C PHE A 545 8.97 -5.25 -12.00
N THR A 546 9.95 -4.44 -12.43
CA THR A 546 11.33 -4.53 -11.93
C THR A 546 11.43 -4.15 -10.44
N VAL A 547 10.74 -3.10 -10.01
CA VAL A 547 10.74 -2.69 -8.59
C VAL A 547 10.03 -3.71 -7.70
N GLU A 548 8.93 -4.31 -8.16
CA GLU A 548 8.26 -5.39 -7.41
C GLU A 548 9.11 -6.66 -7.32
N ASP A 549 9.80 -7.09 -8.39
CA ASP A 549 10.73 -8.23 -8.35
C ASP A 549 11.85 -8.00 -7.31
N PHE A 550 12.52 -6.86 -7.38
CA PHE A 550 13.61 -6.52 -6.45
C PHE A 550 13.12 -6.39 -5.01
N GLY A 551 11.93 -5.82 -4.78
CA GLY A 551 11.34 -5.72 -3.43
C GLY A 551 11.03 -7.09 -2.82
N ASN A 552 10.47 -8.01 -3.61
CA ASN A 552 10.19 -9.37 -3.15
C ASN A 552 11.48 -10.13 -2.83
N ARG A 553 12.46 -10.10 -3.74
CA ARG A 553 13.77 -10.75 -3.57
C ARG A 553 14.56 -10.19 -2.38
N LEU A 554 14.57 -8.86 -2.21
CA LEU A 554 15.23 -8.21 -1.06
C LEU A 554 14.57 -8.59 0.26
N SER A 555 13.24 -8.69 0.30
CA SER A 555 12.48 -9.15 1.47
C SER A 555 12.84 -10.58 1.87
N ASP A 556 12.93 -11.50 0.90
CA ASP A 556 13.33 -12.90 1.17
C ASP A 556 14.79 -13.00 1.67
N VAL A 557 15.70 -12.23 1.08
CA VAL A 557 17.11 -12.14 1.52
C VAL A 557 17.22 -11.58 2.94
N ASN A 558 16.51 -10.48 3.23
CA ASN A 558 16.49 -9.86 4.56
C ASN A 558 15.97 -10.84 5.62
N LYS A 559 14.87 -11.54 5.32
CA LYS A 559 14.28 -12.57 6.19
C LYS A 559 15.27 -13.70 6.50
N ASN A 560 16.04 -14.16 5.51
CA ASN A 560 17.07 -15.19 5.72
C ASN A 560 18.19 -14.70 6.65
N PHE A 561 18.72 -13.49 6.44
CA PHE A 561 19.76 -12.93 7.32
C PHE A 561 19.24 -12.64 8.73
N GLN A 562 18.01 -12.15 8.89
CA GLN A 562 17.41 -11.89 10.19
C GLN A 562 17.18 -13.20 10.97
N GLN A 563 16.64 -14.25 10.34
CA GLN A 563 16.49 -15.56 10.97
C GLN A 563 17.84 -16.16 11.42
N TRP A 564 18.89 -15.98 10.61
CA TRP A 564 20.24 -16.41 10.95
C TRP A 564 20.83 -15.62 12.13
N TYR A 565 20.59 -14.30 12.18
CA TYR A 565 20.99 -13.44 13.30
C TYR A 565 20.28 -13.82 14.60
N ASP A 566 18.95 -13.98 14.56
CA ASP A 566 18.13 -14.32 15.73
C ASP A 566 18.53 -15.69 16.32
N GLU A 567 18.75 -16.69 15.46
CA GLU A 567 19.22 -18.02 15.86
C GLU A 567 20.67 -18.00 16.40
N LEU A 568 21.56 -17.16 15.85
CA LEU A 568 22.91 -16.96 16.37
C LEU A 568 22.91 -16.30 17.76
N VAL A 569 22.11 -15.26 17.95
CA VAL A 569 21.92 -14.59 19.26
C VAL A 569 21.40 -15.61 20.28
N ARG A 570 20.37 -16.38 19.91
CA ARG A 570 19.83 -17.46 20.73
C ARG A 570 20.94 -18.45 21.12
N LYS A 571 21.68 -19.00 20.16
CA LYS A 571 22.78 -19.97 20.40
C LYS A 571 23.88 -19.45 21.33
N LYS A 572 24.22 -18.16 21.27
CA LYS A 572 25.17 -17.56 22.22
C LYS A 572 24.60 -17.44 23.63
N GLN A 573 23.32 -17.07 23.76
CA GLN A 573 22.62 -17.04 25.06
C GLN A 573 22.50 -18.44 25.69
N GLU A 574 22.30 -19.51 24.89
CA GLU A 574 22.30 -20.89 25.41
C GLU A 574 23.66 -21.24 26.05
N LEU A 575 24.75 -20.94 25.35
CA LEU A 575 26.11 -21.23 25.82
C LEU A 575 26.50 -20.40 27.07
N GLU A 576 26.07 -19.14 27.15
CA GLU A 576 26.32 -18.31 28.33
C GLU A 576 25.53 -18.82 29.57
N ALA A 577 24.27 -19.23 29.37
CA ALA A 577 23.46 -19.84 30.43
C ALA A 577 24.05 -21.17 30.94
N GLU A 578 24.52 -22.03 30.03
CA GLU A 578 25.21 -23.29 30.37
C GLU A 578 26.47 -23.05 31.22
N ASN A 579 27.33 -22.12 30.80
CA ASN A 579 28.55 -21.78 31.53
C ASN A 579 28.26 -21.24 32.94
N ASN A 580 27.30 -20.33 33.06
CA ASN A 580 26.92 -19.73 34.35
C ASN A 580 26.35 -20.77 35.33
N LEU A 581 25.48 -21.67 34.86
CA LEU A 581 24.94 -22.75 35.68
C LEU A 581 26.04 -23.72 36.15
N SER A 582 26.94 -24.11 35.24
CA SER A 582 28.09 -24.97 35.56
C SER A 582 29.01 -24.36 36.63
N CYS A 583 29.24 -23.04 36.59
CA CYS A 583 30.01 -22.35 37.64
C CYS A 583 29.34 -22.42 39.02
N LEU A 584 28.01 -22.20 39.11
CA LEU A 584 27.28 -22.27 40.38
C LEU A 584 27.27 -23.69 40.96
N ILE A 585 27.08 -24.72 40.12
CA ILE A 585 27.08 -26.13 40.54
C ILE A 585 28.45 -26.54 41.10
N ASN A 586 29.54 -26.07 40.49
CA ASN A 586 30.90 -26.33 41.00
C ASN A 586 31.14 -25.69 42.39
N ASP A 587 30.60 -24.48 42.65
CA ASP A 587 30.67 -23.82 43.95
C ASP A 587 29.86 -24.58 45.04
N PHE A 588 28.65 -25.04 44.71
CA PHE A 588 27.87 -25.90 45.61
C PHE A 588 28.60 -27.21 45.92
N LYS A 589 29.10 -27.90 44.89
CA LYS A 589 29.87 -29.15 45.01
C LYS A 589 31.09 -28.98 45.92
N GLN A 590 31.85 -27.90 45.76
CA GLN A 590 33.05 -27.66 46.56
C GLN A 590 32.70 -27.28 48.01
N THR A 591 31.63 -26.51 48.22
CA THR A 591 31.14 -26.15 49.56
C THR A 591 30.71 -27.40 50.34
N LEU A 592 29.97 -28.32 49.70
CA LEU A 592 29.55 -29.59 50.29
C LEU A 592 30.75 -30.50 50.62
N ILE A 593 31.73 -30.64 49.73
CA ILE A 593 32.95 -31.42 49.98
C ILE A 593 33.70 -30.90 51.21
N ASN A 594 33.79 -29.58 51.37
CA ASN A 594 34.44 -28.99 52.55
C ASN A 594 33.68 -29.34 53.84
N ALA A 595 32.35 -29.21 53.83
CA ALA A 595 31.50 -29.54 54.99
C ALA A 595 31.59 -31.02 55.39
N GLU A 596 31.54 -31.96 54.43
CA GLU A 596 31.76 -33.39 54.70
C GLU A 596 33.11 -33.62 55.39
N ASN A 597 34.19 -33.04 54.86
CA ASN A 597 35.55 -33.19 55.41
C ASN A 597 35.74 -32.59 56.82
N ASP A 598 34.99 -31.55 57.16
CA ASP A 598 35.07 -30.91 58.48
C ASP A 598 34.22 -31.66 59.51
N PHE A 599 33.11 -32.29 59.11
CA PHE A 599 32.32 -33.16 59.98
C PHE A 599 33.10 -34.40 60.45
N GLU A 600 33.86 -35.06 59.55
CA GLU A 600 34.66 -36.24 59.90
C GLU A 600 35.75 -35.94 60.95
N LYS A 601 36.21 -34.68 61.05
CA LYS A 601 37.22 -34.23 62.02
C LYS A 601 36.63 -33.73 63.34
N LEU A 602 35.30 -33.66 63.45
CA LEU A 602 34.62 -33.00 64.55
C LEU A 602 34.56 -33.88 65.81
N GLU A 603 35.07 -33.35 66.92
CA GLU A 603 34.95 -33.96 68.25
C GLU A 603 33.48 -34.14 68.65
N GLY A 604 33.15 -35.28 69.25
CA GLY A 604 31.79 -35.71 69.55
C GLY A 604 31.10 -34.99 70.72
N THR A 605 31.50 -33.76 71.06
CA THR A 605 30.90 -32.99 72.16
C THR A 605 29.64 -32.27 71.69
N MET A 606 28.63 -32.20 72.58
CA MET A 606 27.30 -31.68 72.29
C MET A 606 27.34 -30.26 71.66
N ASN A 607 28.19 -29.37 72.18
CA ASN A 607 28.32 -28.00 71.67
C ASN A 607 28.96 -27.94 70.27
N SER A 608 29.97 -28.77 69.98
CA SER A 608 30.64 -28.80 68.67
C SER A 608 29.71 -29.33 67.59
N LEU A 609 29.00 -30.42 67.87
CA LEU A 609 28.00 -31.01 66.97
C LEU A 609 26.83 -30.04 66.72
N LYS A 610 26.37 -29.34 67.76
CA LYS A 610 25.31 -28.34 67.63
C LYS A 610 25.75 -27.15 66.76
N ASN A 611 26.94 -26.59 66.99
CA ASN A 611 27.48 -25.51 66.15
C ASN A 611 27.63 -25.92 64.69
N PHE A 612 28.01 -27.17 64.41
CA PHE A 612 28.10 -27.68 63.04
C PHE A 612 26.72 -27.74 62.38
N SER A 613 25.70 -28.23 63.11
CA SER A 613 24.31 -28.27 62.64
C SER A 613 23.72 -26.87 62.41
N ASP A 614 23.90 -25.95 63.36
CA ASP A 614 23.29 -24.61 63.34
C ASP A 614 23.95 -23.64 62.33
N ILE A 615 25.17 -23.92 61.85
CA ILE A 615 25.94 -22.99 60.97
C ILE A 615 26.35 -23.62 59.64
N ILE A 616 26.98 -24.80 59.64
CA ILE A 616 27.61 -25.36 58.43
C ILE A 616 26.58 -25.97 57.49
N LEU A 617 25.59 -26.72 58.01
CA LEU A 617 24.53 -27.28 57.17
C LEU A 617 23.70 -26.19 56.45
N PRO A 618 23.23 -25.11 57.10
CA PRO A 618 22.57 -24.00 56.43
C PRO A 618 23.39 -23.34 55.31
N MET A 619 24.70 -23.17 55.49
CA MET A 619 25.57 -22.59 54.44
C MET A 619 25.64 -23.48 53.18
N VAL A 620 25.58 -24.80 53.34
CA VAL A 620 25.58 -25.75 52.22
C VAL A 620 24.21 -25.74 51.51
N VAL A 621 23.10 -25.69 52.25
CA VAL A 621 21.76 -25.67 51.64
C VAL A 621 21.47 -24.38 50.88
N GLU A 622 21.94 -23.22 51.37
CA GLU A 622 21.80 -21.93 50.68
C GLU A 622 22.40 -21.97 49.26
N LYS A 623 23.50 -22.70 49.06
CA LYS A 623 24.13 -22.89 47.75
C LYS A 623 23.26 -23.73 46.81
N SER A 624 22.59 -24.76 47.33
CA SER A 624 21.64 -25.57 46.57
C SER A 624 20.40 -24.77 46.18
N ASP A 625 19.81 -24.04 47.13
CA ASP A 625 18.57 -23.29 46.90
C ASP A 625 18.78 -22.13 45.90
N ARG A 626 19.93 -21.44 45.96
CA ARG A 626 20.33 -20.45 44.94
C ARG A 626 20.38 -21.00 43.51
N ILE A 627 20.68 -22.29 43.33
CA ILE A 627 20.68 -22.94 42.01
C ILE A 627 19.26 -23.35 41.61
N ARG A 628 18.46 -23.82 42.57
CA ARG A 628 17.06 -24.25 42.36
C ARG A 628 16.12 -23.08 42.03
N ASP A 629 16.31 -21.92 42.67
CA ASP A 629 15.56 -20.69 42.38
C ASP A 629 15.91 -20.09 41.00
N LEU A 630 17.07 -20.46 40.44
CA LEU A 630 17.56 -19.97 39.17
C LEU A 630 16.90 -20.71 38.00
N ILE A 631 15.62 -20.42 37.73
CA ILE A 631 14.90 -20.97 36.58
C ILE A 631 15.43 -20.36 35.28
N LEU A 632 16.28 -21.09 34.56
CA LEU A 632 16.74 -20.68 33.25
C LEU A 632 15.62 -20.81 32.19
N PRO A 633 15.38 -19.78 31.36
CA PRO A 633 14.39 -19.84 30.29
C PRO A 633 14.84 -20.73 29.11
N VAL A 634 16.15 -20.93 28.98
CA VAL A 634 16.75 -21.83 27.98
C VAL A 634 16.68 -23.27 28.47
N LYS A 635 16.26 -24.19 27.60
CA LYS A 635 16.18 -25.63 27.88
C LYS A 635 16.98 -26.43 26.85
N THR A 636 18.29 -26.51 27.05
CA THR A 636 19.16 -27.46 26.35
C THR A 636 19.29 -28.77 27.14
N GLU A 637 19.72 -29.85 26.49
CA GLU A 637 19.98 -31.13 27.18
C GLU A 637 21.13 -30.99 28.18
N ASN A 638 22.16 -30.18 27.88
CA ASN A 638 23.25 -29.85 28.81
C ASN A 638 22.75 -29.18 30.09
N ILE A 639 21.85 -28.19 30.00
CA ILE A 639 21.25 -27.54 31.18
C ILE A 639 20.48 -28.56 32.04
N LYS A 640 19.82 -29.52 31.40
CA LYS A 640 19.07 -30.58 32.07
C LYS A 640 19.99 -31.57 32.78
N GLU A 641 21.07 -32.03 32.14
CA GLU A 641 22.10 -32.86 32.78
C GLU A 641 22.76 -32.14 33.97
N LEU A 642 22.96 -30.82 33.88
CA LEU A 642 23.46 -29.99 34.99
C LEU A 642 22.49 -29.95 36.18
N TYR A 643 21.17 -29.85 35.96
CA TYR A 643 20.19 -29.98 37.05
C TYR A 643 20.17 -31.39 37.67
N ASP A 644 20.32 -32.46 36.87
CA ASP A 644 20.44 -33.83 37.40
C ASP A 644 21.68 -33.99 38.33
N ASP A 645 22.74 -33.22 38.10
CA ASP A 645 23.92 -33.16 38.99
C ASP A 645 23.66 -32.37 40.29
N VAL A 646 22.77 -31.37 40.28
CA VAL A 646 22.32 -30.65 41.50
C VAL A 646 21.55 -31.59 42.44
N ASP A 647 20.69 -32.45 41.88
CA ASP A 647 19.92 -33.41 42.68
C ASP A 647 20.85 -34.44 43.36
N LYS A 648 21.84 -34.99 42.64
CA LYS A 648 22.87 -35.89 43.22
C LYS A 648 23.68 -35.24 44.35
N LEU A 649 23.95 -33.93 44.26
CA LEU A 649 24.64 -33.18 45.31
C LEU A 649 23.71 -32.89 46.50
N THR A 650 22.41 -32.66 46.24
CA THR A 650 21.39 -32.50 47.29
C THR A 650 21.22 -33.79 48.10
N ASP A 651 21.23 -34.95 47.46
CA ASP A 651 21.17 -36.26 48.15
C ASP A 651 22.35 -36.46 49.11
N ARG A 652 23.57 -36.07 48.70
CA ARG A 652 24.76 -36.11 49.57
C ARG A 652 24.68 -35.15 50.76
N TYR A 653 24.11 -33.96 50.56
CA TYR A 653 23.83 -33.04 51.66
C TYR A 653 22.85 -33.66 52.68
N ASN A 654 21.80 -34.35 52.21
CA ASN A 654 20.83 -35.02 53.07
C ASN A 654 21.46 -36.16 53.89
N ASP A 655 22.38 -36.94 53.31
CA ASP A 655 23.18 -37.94 54.05
C ASP A 655 24.02 -37.28 55.17
N LEU A 656 24.79 -36.23 54.83
CA LEU A 656 25.61 -35.51 55.80
C LEU A 656 24.75 -34.96 56.96
N SER A 657 23.62 -34.32 56.65
CA SER A 657 22.68 -33.79 57.64
C SER A 657 22.12 -34.89 58.56
N THR A 658 21.84 -36.08 58.02
CA THR A 658 21.38 -37.24 58.82
C THR A 658 22.48 -37.69 59.78
N ARG A 659 23.72 -37.88 59.30
CA ARG A 659 24.85 -38.31 60.12
C ARG A 659 25.22 -37.31 61.23
N VAL A 660 25.07 -36.00 60.97
CA VAL A 660 25.23 -34.94 61.98
C VAL A 660 24.19 -35.10 63.10
N ASN A 661 22.92 -35.27 62.74
CA ASN A 661 21.83 -35.36 63.70
C ASN A 661 21.90 -36.64 64.57
N ASP A 662 22.28 -37.78 63.99
CA ASP A 662 22.44 -39.04 64.74
C ASP A 662 23.55 -38.92 65.81
N LYS A 663 24.70 -38.35 65.43
CA LYS A 663 25.84 -38.13 66.34
C LYS A 663 25.51 -37.12 67.44
N LEU A 664 24.69 -36.10 67.15
CA LEU A 664 24.18 -35.12 68.11
C LEU A 664 23.20 -35.74 69.11
N ASN A 665 22.28 -36.60 68.65
CA ASN A 665 21.31 -37.29 69.52
C ASN A 665 22.02 -38.20 70.54
N HIS A 666 23.03 -38.97 70.10
CA HIS A 666 23.78 -39.86 70.99
C HIS A 666 24.52 -39.11 72.11
N ALA A 667 25.12 -37.95 71.82
CA ALA A 667 25.78 -37.13 72.84
C ALA A 667 24.79 -36.65 73.92
N LYS A 668 23.57 -36.28 73.51
CA LYS A 668 22.49 -35.83 74.41
C LYS A 668 21.98 -36.95 75.33
N GLU A 669 22.03 -38.20 74.91
CA GLU A 669 21.63 -39.35 75.76
C GLU A 669 22.63 -39.60 76.91
N GLN A 670 23.93 -39.42 76.67
CA GLN A 670 24.97 -39.58 77.70
C GLN A 670 24.86 -38.52 78.81
N GLU A 671 24.56 -37.27 78.46
CA GLU A 671 24.42 -36.16 79.41
C GLU A 671 23.25 -36.38 80.39
N ASN A 672 22.08 -36.80 79.88
CA ASN A 672 20.91 -37.12 80.71
C ASN A 672 21.17 -38.27 81.71
N LEU A 673 22.00 -39.26 81.33
CA LEU A 673 22.33 -40.42 82.18
C LEU A 673 23.22 -40.01 83.37
N PHE A 674 24.09 -39.02 83.19
CA PHE A 674 24.95 -38.49 84.26
C PHE A 674 24.14 -37.75 85.34
N ASP A 675 23.20 -36.89 84.93
CA ASP A 675 22.39 -36.09 85.83
C ASP A 675 21.51 -36.93 86.78
N ASP A 676 20.93 -38.04 86.29
CA ASP A 676 20.08 -38.91 87.11
C ASP A 676 20.88 -39.62 88.23
N ILE A 677 22.07 -40.14 87.90
CA ILE A 677 22.93 -40.83 88.88
C ILE A 677 23.48 -39.84 89.92
N GLN A 678 23.84 -38.62 89.51
CA GLN A 678 24.27 -37.57 90.44
C GLN A 678 23.18 -37.27 91.49
N ARG A 679 21.92 -37.13 91.05
CA ARG A 679 20.77 -36.84 91.92
C ARG A 679 20.50 -37.97 92.92
N GLN A 680 20.67 -39.23 92.53
CA GLN A 680 20.49 -40.38 93.44
C GLN A 680 21.53 -40.38 94.58
N LEU A 681 22.77 -39.96 94.30
CA LEU A 681 23.81 -39.84 95.34
C LEU A 681 23.53 -38.69 96.32
N ASP A 682 22.99 -37.55 95.87
CA ASP A 682 22.62 -36.43 96.76
C ASP A 682 21.60 -36.83 97.84
N ASP A 683 20.56 -37.59 97.49
CA ASP A 683 19.52 -38.04 98.43
C ASP A 683 20.04 -39.04 99.47
N MET A 684 21.02 -39.88 99.10
CA MET A 684 21.69 -40.80 100.03
C MET A 684 22.63 -40.08 100.99
N GLU A 685 23.28 -38.99 100.55
CA GLU A 685 24.14 -38.19 101.42
C GLU A 685 23.33 -37.51 102.54
N GLN A 686 22.19 -36.91 102.20
CA GLN A 686 21.31 -36.25 103.17
C GLN A 686 20.83 -37.21 104.27
N LYS A 687 20.38 -38.42 103.89
CA LYS A 687 19.92 -39.44 104.84
C LYS A 687 21.00 -39.89 105.82
N ALA A 688 22.27 -39.94 105.37
CA ALA A 688 23.39 -40.29 106.24
C ALA A 688 23.66 -39.20 107.30
N ASP A 689 23.53 -37.93 106.91
CA ASP A 689 23.71 -36.79 107.83
C ASP A 689 22.55 -36.68 108.85
N ASP A 690 21.32 -37.04 108.46
CA ASP A 690 20.16 -37.05 109.38
C ASP A 690 20.35 -38.02 110.56
N PHE A 691 20.87 -39.23 110.31
CA PHE A 691 21.23 -40.17 111.38
C PHE A 691 22.35 -39.63 112.28
N LEU A 692 23.34 -38.95 111.70
CA LEU A 692 24.45 -38.34 112.45
C LEU A 692 23.95 -37.33 113.49
N ASN A 693 22.94 -36.54 113.11
CA ASN A 693 22.30 -35.57 113.99
C ASN A 693 21.45 -36.22 115.11
N LYS A 694 20.81 -37.36 114.84
CA LYS A 694 19.95 -38.07 115.81
C LYS A 694 20.69 -38.54 117.07
N TYR A 695 21.98 -38.88 116.93
CA TYR A 695 22.82 -39.44 118.01
C TYR A 695 23.69 -38.41 118.76
N ILE A 696 23.40 -37.11 118.61
CA ILE A 696 24.00 -36.06 119.43
C ILE A 696 23.56 -36.18 120.91
N THR A 697 22.37 -36.73 121.17
CA THR A 697 21.87 -37.08 122.50
C THR A 697 21.66 -38.58 122.64
N SER A 698 21.93 -39.14 123.82
CA SER A 698 21.79 -40.57 124.08
C SER A 698 20.35 -41.04 123.89
N GLN A 699 20.17 -42.14 123.17
CA GLN A 699 18.87 -42.69 122.81
C GLN A 699 18.48 -43.88 123.69
N ASP A 700 17.19 -44.21 123.67
CA ASP A 700 16.70 -45.40 124.37
C ASP A 700 17.13 -46.67 123.62
N LEU A 701 17.35 -47.76 124.35
CA LEU A 701 17.96 -48.99 123.82
C LEU A 701 17.22 -49.60 122.61
N SER A 702 15.89 -49.48 122.54
CA SER A 702 15.09 -49.93 121.41
C SER A 702 15.30 -49.09 120.14
N ILE A 703 15.45 -47.78 120.28
CA ILE A 703 15.69 -46.84 119.17
C ILE A 703 17.09 -47.06 118.59
N ALA A 704 18.07 -47.30 119.46
CA ALA A 704 19.45 -47.65 119.08
C ALA A 704 19.51 -48.92 118.22
N MET A 705 18.72 -49.94 118.53
CA MET A 705 18.65 -51.18 117.74
C MET A 705 18.09 -50.95 116.33
N GLU A 706 16.99 -50.20 116.21
CA GLU A 706 16.32 -49.99 114.92
C GLU A 706 17.15 -49.10 113.96
N ASP A 707 17.82 -48.07 114.49
CA ASP A 707 18.64 -47.17 113.66
C ASP A 707 19.90 -47.86 113.10
N ILE A 708 20.47 -48.83 113.82
CA ILE A 708 21.60 -49.65 113.34
C ILE A 708 21.19 -50.40 112.06
N ASP A 709 20.03 -51.05 112.05
CA ASP A 709 19.53 -51.79 110.89
C ASP A 709 19.25 -50.87 109.69
N GLN A 710 18.71 -49.66 109.94
CA GLN A 710 18.47 -48.68 108.89
C GLN A 710 19.78 -48.13 108.28
N LEU A 711 20.81 -47.89 109.09
CA LEU A 711 22.14 -47.48 108.64
C LEU A 711 22.83 -48.55 107.78
N HIS A 712 22.71 -49.83 108.15
CA HIS A 712 23.20 -50.95 107.32
C HIS A 712 22.45 -51.04 105.97
N SER A 713 21.15 -50.76 105.95
CA SER A 713 20.35 -50.71 104.71
C SER A 713 20.81 -49.60 103.76
N LEU A 714 21.02 -48.39 104.27
CA LEU A 714 21.46 -47.24 103.47
C LEU A 714 22.84 -47.47 102.82
N LEU A 715 23.76 -48.12 103.54
CA LEU A 715 25.11 -48.44 103.03
C LEU A 715 25.10 -49.37 101.80
N ASN A 716 24.10 -50.25 101.68
CA ASN A 716 23.99 -51.24 100.60
C ASN A 716 23.34 -50.68 99.33
N GLN A 717 22.71 -49.50 99.37
CA GLN A 717 21.94 -48.94 98.25
C GLN A 717 22.78 -48.09 97.27
N ILE A 718 24.07 -47.85 97.56
CA ILE A 718 24.94 -46.99 96.75
C ILE A 718 25.08 -47.55 95.30
N PRO A 719 24.65 -46.81 94.24
CA PRO A 719 24.36 -47.35 92.90
C PRO A 719 25.62 -47.58 92.04
N THR A 720 26.47 -48.50 92.49
CA THR A 720 27.83 -48.68 91.96
C THR A 720 27.85 -49.18 90.50
N SER A 721 26.88 -50.01 90.11
CA SER A 721 26.76 -50.56 88.74
C SER A 721 26.18 -49.56 87.73
N ALA A 722 25.36 -48.60 88.16
CA ALA A 722 24.81 -47.58 87.26
C ALA A 722 25.92 -46.65 86.73
N MET A 723 26.87 -46.30 87.59
CA MET A 723 28.04 -45.47 87.27
C MET A 723 28.97 -46.09 86.21
N GLU A 724 28.88 -47.40 85.94
CA GLU A 724 29.73 -48.01 84.90
C GLU A 724 29.31 -47.67 83.47
N ASN A 725 28.03 -47.36 83.24
CA ASN A 725 27.44 -47.19 81.91
C ASN A 725 27.75 -45.85 81.21
N ILE A 726 28.33 -44.88 81.93
CA ILE A 726 28.76 -43.61 81.36
C ILE A 726 30.10 -43.84 80.62
N THR A 727 30.10 -43.58 79.31
CA THR A 727 31.30 -43.78 78.48
C THR A 727 32.31 -42.62 78.59
N GLU A 728 31.83 -41.42 78.96
CA GLU A 728 32.69 -40.26 79.16
C GLU A 728 33.46 -40.35 80.49
N HIS A 729 34.79 -40.54 80.38
CA HIS A 729 35.67 -40.79 81.51
C HIS A 729 35.63 -39.68 82.59
N GLY A 730 35.54 -38.41 82.18
CA GLY A 730 35.52 -37.27 83.10
C GLY A 730 34.26 -37.22 83.99
N LEU A 731 33.09 -37.51 83.39
CA LEU A 731 31.82 -37.57 84.11
C LEU A 731 31.77 -38.77 85.07
N LYS A 732 32.23 -39.94 84.62
CA LYS A 732 32.29 -41.18 85.42
C LYS A 732 33.15 -41.04 86.69
N GLU A 733 34.30 -40.38 86.59
CA GLU A 733 35.22 -40.22 87.73
C GLU A 733 34.65 -39.33 88.85
N ASN A 734 33.82 -38.34 88.52
CA ASN A 734 33.19 -37.44 89.49
C ASN A 734 32.14 -38.15 90.35
N LEU A 735 31.30 -39.01 89.76
CA LEU A 735 30.28 -39.77 90.48
C LEU A 735 30.89 -40.74 91.50
N LEU A 736 31.95 -41.46 91.10
CA LEU A 736 32.66 -42.41 91.96
C LEU A 736 33.23 -41.74 93.22
N LYS A 737 33.83 -40.56 93.10
CA LYS A 737 34.37 -39.80 94.25
C LYS A 737 33.28 -39.42 95.26
N LYS A 738 32.07 -39.11 94.80
CA LYS A 738 30.93 -38.74 95.66
C LYS A 738 30.39 -39.93 96.43
N ALA A 739 30.25 -41.09 95.77
CA ALA A 739 29.80 -42.32 96.40
C ALA A 739 30.69 -42.76 97.58
N ASP A 740 32.01 -42.61 97.47
CA ASP A 740 32.95 -42.94 98.55
C ASP A 740 32.83 -42.00 99.78
N ILE A 741 32.42 -40.74 99.61
CA ILE A 741 32.22 -39.80 100.73
C ILE A 741 31.06 -40.27 101.61
N ILE A 742 29.91 -40.58 101.00
CA ILE A 742 28.68 -41.03 101.68
C ILE A 742 28.93 -42.32 102.47
N LYS A 743 29.62 -43.28 101.85
CA LYS A 743 29.99 -44.58 102.44
C LYS A 743 30.81 -44.44 103.72
N ASN A 744 31.63 -43.39 103.83
CA ASN A 744 32.44 -43.11 105.02
C ASN A 744 31.64 -42.42 106.12
N LYS A 745 30.70 -41.51 105.79
CA LYS A 745 29.80 -40.87 106.76
C LYS A 745 29.02 -41.91 107.58
N ILE A 746 28.34 -42.84 106.90
CA ILE A 746 27.50 -43.88 107.53
C ILE A 746 28.29 -44.74 108.54
N LYS A 747 29.49 -45.19 108.16
CA LYS A 747 30.31 -46.08 109.00
C LYS A 747 30.78 -45.45 110.31
N ASN A 748 31.04 -44.14 110.32
CA ASN A 748 31.59 -43.45 111.49
C ASN A 748 30.59 -43.38 112.67
N LEU A 749 29.29 -43.41 112.39
CA LEU A 749 28.23 -43.43 113.39
C LEU A 749 27.87 -44.86 113.86
N LEU A 750 27.84 -45.80 112.91
CA LEU A 750 27.35 -47.16 113.12
C LEU A 750 28.18 -47.95 114.15
N VAL A 751 29.51 -47.85 114.08
CA VAL A 751 30.44 -48.65 114.90
C VAL A 751 30.43 -48.25 116.40
N PRO A 752 30.42 -46.95 116.78
CA PRO A 752 30.24 -46.56 118.19
C PRO A 752 28.91 -47.02 118.79
N LEU A 753 27.81 -46.89 118.05
CA LEU A 753 26.45 -47.14 118.54
C LEU A 753 26.22 -48.62 118.89
N GLU A 754 26.65 -49.56 118.02
CA GLU A 754 26.59 -51.00 118.27
C GLU A 754 27.28 -51.44 119.58
N LYS A 755 28.32 -50.70 120.01
CA LYS A 755 29.13 -51.03 121.18
C LYS A 755 28.45 -50.67 122.50
N ASP A 756 27.79 -49.51 122.57
CA ASP A 756 27.14 -49.07 123.81
C ASP A 756 25.79 -49.77 124.03
N MET A 757 25.05 -50.05 122.95
CA MET A 757 23.84 -50.89 122.97
C MET A 757 24.06 -52.24 123.70
N LYS A 758 25.15 -52.95 123.39
CA LYS A 758 25.45 -54.26 124.00
C LYS A 758 25.72 -54.20 125.50
N LYS A 759 26.32 -53.12 126.01
CA LYS A 759 26.62 -52.98 127.45
C LYS A 759 25.36 -52.86 128.31
N GLU A 760 24.35 -52.15 127.81
CA GLU A 760 23.15 -51.89 128.59
C GLU A 760 22.19 -53.10 128.61
N GLN A 761 22.14 -53.88 127.51
CA GLN A 761 21.47 -55.19 127.50
C GLN A 761 22.01 -56.13 128.59
N GLU A 762 23.34 -56.18 128.77
CA GLU A 762 23.97 -57.03 129.77
C GLU A 762 23.63 -56.61 131.21
N LEU A 763 23.44 -55.30 131.47
CA LEU A 763 23.03 -54.82 132.80
C LEU A 763 21.61 -55.29 133.16
N MET A 764 20.65 -55.11 132.25
CA MET A 764 19.24 -55.46 132.48
C MET A 764 19.02 -56.94 132.79
N GLN A 765 19.77 -57.83 132.14
CA GLN A 765 19.68 -59.28 132.37
C GLN A 765 20.00 -59.67 133.82
N ASN A 766 21.01 -59.03 134.44
CA ASN A 766 21.45 -59.34 135.81
C ASN A 766 20.42 -58.93 136.88
N VAL A 767 19.61 -57.91 136.61
CA VAL A 767 18.59 -57.38 137.56
C VAL A 767 17.42 -58.35 137.67
N HIS A 768 16.96 -58.88 136.54
CA HIS A 768 15.81 -59.79 136.47
C HIS A 768 16.06 -61.12 137.21
N GLU A 769 17.30 -61.63 137.15
CA GLU A 769 17.71 -62.89 137.78
C GLU A 769 17.63 -62.84 139.33
N ILE A 770 17.97 -61.69 139.94
CA ILE A 770 17.92 -61.51 141.41
C ILE A 770 16.48 -61.41 141.92
N LEU A 771 15.60 -60.66 141.23
CA LEU A 771 14.18 -60.54 141.59
C LEU A 771 13.44 -61.89 141.60
N SER A 772 13.72 -62.75 140.62
CA SER A 772 13.19 -64.12 140.56
C SER A 772 13.57 -64.93 141.80
N THR A 773 14.82 -64.79 142.26
CA THR A 773 15.35 -65.54 143.41
C THR A 773 14.74 -65.08 144.75
N ILE A 774 14.45 -63.77 144.92
CA ILE A 774 13.77 -63.23 146.11
C ILE A 774 12.36 -63.82 146.25
N THR A 775 11.63 -63.91 145.13
CA THR A 775 10.22 -64.35 145.12
C THR A 775 10.09 -65.80 145.60
N SER A 776 10.93 -66.71 145.06
CA SER A 776 10.89 -68.13 145.42
C SER A 776 11.10 -68.42 146.91
N ILE A 777 12.00 -67.70 147.58
CA ILE A 777 12.27 -67.92 149.02
C ILE A 777 11.14 -67.34 149.89
N GLY A 778 10.40 -66.33 149.39
CA GLY A 778 9.24 -65.78 150.07
C GLY A 778 8.08 -66.78 150.17
N ASP A 779 7.81 -67.51 149.09
CA ASP A 779 6.74 -68.52 149.03
C ASP A 779 6.99 -69.67 150.03
N ASP A 780 8.23 -70.12 150.16
CA ASP A 780 8.58 -71.22 151.09
C ASP A 780 8.39 -70.83 152.58
N VAL A 781 8.64 -69.57 152.96
CA VAL A 781 8.41 -69.06 154.34
C VAL A 781 6.91 -69.01 154.69
N ILE A 782 6.04 -68.80 153.69
CA ILE A 782 4.59 -68.82 153.87
C ILE A 782 4.10 -70.24 154.23
N GLY A 783 4.70 -71.30 153.66
CA GLY A 783 4.26 -72.69 153.76
C GLY A 783 4.37 -73.42 155.12
N VAL A 784 4.96 -72.80 156.14
CA VAL A 784 5.07 -73.37 157.51
C VAL A 784 3.75 -73.16 158.29
N ASP A 785 3.09 -74.23 158.79
CA ASP A 785 1.68 -74.20 159.22
C ASP A 785 1.35 -74.92 160.56
N SER A 786 0.73 -74.21 161.51
CA SER A 786 0.69 -74.49 162.96
C SER A 786 -0.21 -75.66 163.44
N ILE A 787 -0.65 -76.54 162.55
CA ILE A 787 -1.65 -77.59 162.85
C ILE A 787 -1.02 -78.99 162.90
N ASN A 788 0.09 -79.22 162.21
CA ASN A 788 0.76 -80.52 162.11
C ASN A 788 1.70 -80.83 163.30
N GLU A 789 2.21 -82.07 163.34
CA GLU A 789 2.99 -82.63 164.45
C GLU A 789 4.22 -81.75 164.81
N PRO A 790 4.31 -81.18 166.04
CA PRO A 790 5.18 -80.03 166.32
C PRO A 790 6.69 -80.25 166.08
N SER A 791 7.15 -81.49 166.19
CA SER A 791 8.55 -81.89 166.01
C SER A 791 9.03 -81.82 164.56
N GLN A 792 8.15 -82.03 163.58
CA GLN A 792 8.55 -82.12 162.16
C GLN A 792 8.84 -80.74 161.55
N GLN A 793 8.04 -79.72 161.89
CA GLN A 793 8.12 -78.39 161.28
C GLN A 793 9.27 -77.51 161.79
N LEU A 794 9.74 -77.75 163.02
CA LEU A 794 10.90 -77.05 163.58
C LEU A 794 12.19 -77.27 162.77
N ILE A 795 12.26 -78.34 161.96
CA ILE A 795 13.39 -78.67 161.09
C ILE A 795 13.37 -77.79 159.82
N SER A 796 12.21 -77.69 159.14
CA SER A 796 12.06 -76.93 157.88
C SER A 796 12.35 -75.42 158.05
N ILE A 797 12.03 -74.85 159.22
CA ILE A 797 12.37 -73.46 159.57
C ILE A 797 13.91 -73.22 159.53
N GLY A 798 14.70 -74.24 159.86
CA GLY A 798 16.17 -74.16 159.88
C GLY A 798 16.80 -74.00 158.49
N GLU A 799 16.27 -74.67 157.47
CA GLU A 799 16.82 -74.63 156.11
C GLU A 799 16.55 -73.30 155.40
N LEU A 800 15.36 -72.73 155.61
CA LEU A 800 14.96 -71.44 155.01
C LEU A 800 15.84 -70.27 155.48
N THR A 801 16.26 -70.31 156.75
CA THR A 801 17.15 -69.32 157.38
C THR A 801 18.50 -69.22 156.65
N GLU A 802 19.02 -70.32 156.11
CA GLU A 802 20.31 -70.40 155.43
C GLU A 802 20.25 -69.91 153.97
N ASN A 803 19.09 -70.04 153.30
CA ASN A 803 18.92 -69.59 151.92
C ASN A 803 18.86 -68.06 151.79
N LEU A 804 18.14 -67.38 152.71
CA LEU A 804 18.10 -65.90 152.78
C LEU A 804 19.50 -65.28 152.90
N ARG A 805 20.40 -65.91 153.69
CA ARG A 805 21.78 -65.46 153.90
C ARG A 805 22.61 -65.43 152.61
N LYS A 806 22.41 -66.38 151.69
CA LYS A 806 23.16 -66.46 150.41
C LYS A 806 22.67 -65.44 149.39
N LEU A 807 21.37 -65.16 149.38
CA LEU A 807 20.75 -64.22 148.45
C LEU A 807 21.24 -62.78 148.68
N LYS A 808 21.32 -62.37 149.95
CA LYS A 808 21.80 -61.04 150.37
C LYS A 808 23.13 -60.64 149.72
N GLY A 809 24.12 -61.54 149.72
CA GLY A 809 25.45 -61.29 149.14
C GLY A 809 25.51 -61.24 147.60
N LYS A 810 24.41 -61.58 146.89
CA LYS A 810 24.27 -61.33 145.44
C LYS A 810 23.74 -59.93 145.15
N VAL A 811 22.77 -59.46 145.95
CA VAL A 811 22.14 -58.12 145.81
C VAL A 811 23.21 -57.03 145.88
N GLU A 812 24.05 -57.06 146.92
CA GLU A 812 25.12 -56.07 147.18
C GLU A 812 26.11 -55.90 146.01
N LYS A 813 26.29 -56.92 145.14
CA LYS A 813 27.16 -56.84 143.96
C LYS A 813 26.51 -56.21 142.72
N LEU A 814 25.18 -56.21 142.64
CA LEU A 814 24.43 -55.65 141.52
C LEU A 814 24.38 -54.12 141.62
N GLU A 815 24.10 -53.59 142.81
CA GLU A 815 23.98 -52.15 143.08
C GLU A 815 25.25 -51.37 142.74
N GLY A 816 26.43 -51.99 142.98
CA GLY A 816 27.73 -51.45 142.60
C GLY A 816 27.96 -51.33 141.08
N LYS A 817 27.19 -52.05 140.24
CA LYS A 817 27.24 -51.92 138.77
C LYS A 817 26.29 -50.84 138.23
N LEU A 818 25.19 -50.57 138.94
CA LEU A 818 24.19 -49.55 138.56
C LEU A 818 24.79 -48.13 138.55
N HIS A 819 25.73 -47.84 139.47
CA HIS A 819 26.27 -46.50 139.70
C HIS A 819 27.28 -45.97 138.64
N ASN A 820 27.55 -46.70 137.56
CA ASN A 820 28.42 -46.22 136.46
C ASN A 820 27.61 -45.43 135.39
N SER A 821 28.24 -44.43 134.76
CA SER A 821 27.63 -43.45 133.85
C SER A 821 27.18 -43.97 132.46
N GLU A 822 26.22 -43.27 131.86
CA GLU A 822 25.66 -43.52 130.51
C GLU A 822 26.64 -43.30 129.34
N GLY A 823 26.32 -43.91 128.19
CA GLY A 823 27.01 -43.74 126.90
C GLY A 823 26.07 -43.20 125.82
N MET A 824 26.24 -43.63 124.55
CA MET A 824 25.29 -43.30 123.46
C MET A 824 23.88 -43.89 123.66
N VAL A 825 23.73 -44.86 124.57
CA VAL A 825 22.47 -45.47 124.97
C VAL A 825 22.21 -45.15 126.45
N LYS A 826 20.96 -44.81 126.78
CA LYS A 826 20.50 -44.47 128.14
C LYS A 826 20.35 -45.67 129.06
N ARG A 827 20.49 -45.41 130.36
CA ARG A 827 20.33 -46.34 131.49
C ARG A 827 18.86 -46.60 131.83
N ALA A 828 18.53 -47.85 132.18
CA ALA A 828 17.19 -48.20 132.67
C ALA A 828 16.99 -47.87 134.17
N LEU A 829 15.82 -47.34 134.53
CA LEU A 829 15.40 -47.09 135.92
C LEU A 829 14.89 -48.37 136.59
N ILE A 830 15.32 -48.63 137.83
CA ILE A 830 14.94 -49.81 138.63
C ILE A 830 14.41 -49.30 139.97
N ASN A 831 13.15 -49.62 140.29
CA ASN A 831 12.40 -49.00 141.41
C ASN A 831 12.24 -49.89 142.66
N ASP A 832 12.58 -51.18 142.60
CA ASP A 832 12.45 -52.09 143.75
C ASP A 832 13.75 -52.10 144.58
N ASP A 833 13.67 -51.76 145.87
CA ASP A 833 14.77 -52.00 146.81
C ASP A 833 14.87 -53.51 147.10
N LEU A 834 15.88 -54.13 146.49
CA LEU A 834 16.12 -55.57 146.55
C LEU A 834 16.71 -56.01 147.90
N TYR A 835 17.27 -55.09 148.68
CA TYR A 835 17.88 -55.38 149.98
C TYR A 835 16.80 -55.46 151.07
N ASP A 836 15.89 -54.49 151.12
CA ASP A 836 14.84 -54.39 152.14
C ASP A 836 13.89 -55.60 152.12
N ARG A 837 13.56 -56.12 150.93
CA ARG A 837 12.74 -57.33 150.76
C ARG A 837 13.34 -58.58 151.43
N VAL A 838 14.66 -58.74 151.40
CA VAL A 838 15.34 -59.89 152.01
C VAL A 838 15.27 -59.82 153.54
N VAL A 839 15.26 -58.61 154.13
CA VAL A 839 15.15 -58.41 155.58
C VAL A 839 13.74 -58.78 156.09
N GLN A 840 12.68 -58.42 155.35
CA GLN A 840 11.30 -58.69 155.76
C GLN A 840 10.99 -60.19 155.91
N LEU A 841 11.51 -61.01 154.98
CA LEU A 841 11.31 -62.47 155.01
C LEU A 841 11.99 -63.17 156.19
N GLN A 842 13.09 -62.60 156.70
CA GLN A 842 13.81 -63.16 157.85
C GLN A 842 12.95 -63.09 159.13
N ASN A 843 12.29 -61.95 159.37
CA ASN A 843 11.50 -61.72 160.60
C ASN A 843 10.23 -62.58 160.68
N ALA A 844 9.58 -62.85 159.55
CA ALA A 844 8.35 -63.66 159.50
C ALA A 844 8.57 -65.14 159.86
N LEU A 845 9.81 -65.63 159.69
CA LEU A 845 10.19 -67.02 159.94
C LEU A 845 10.41 -67.31 161.43
N ASP A 846 10.81 -66.31 162.22
CA ASP A 846 11.05 -66.47 163.67
C ASP A 846 9.75 -66.53 164.51
N ASP A 847 8.73 -65.72 164.22
CA ASP A 847 7.45 -65.70 164.97
C ASP A 847 6.71 -67.06 164.93
N LYS A 848 6.78 -67.78 163.80
CA LYS A 848 6.16 -69.11 163.66
C LYS A 848 6.80 -70.18 164.58
N LYS A 849 8.06 -69.99 164.97
CA LYS A 849 8.85 -70.96 165.75
C LYS A 849 8.44 -71.04 167.21
N GLU A 850 8.03 -69.92 167.79
CA GLU A 850 7.68 -69.82 169.22
C GLU A 850 6.37 -70.58 169.53
N LYS A 851 5.30 -70.29 168.77
CA LYS A 851 3.94 -70.83 168.95
C LYS A 851 3.86 -72.37 168.89
N LEU A 852 4.74 -73.02 168.13
CA LEU A 852 4.81 -74.48 168.02
C LEU A 852 5.33 -75.17 169.30
N THR A 853 6.04 -74.45 170.18
CA THR A 853 6.73 -75.04 171.34
C THR A 853 5.80 -75.27 172.53
N ASP A 854 4.85 -74.37 172.79
CA ASP A 854 3.99 -74.46 173.99
C ASP A 854 2.90 -75.55 173.88
N ARG A 855 2.38 -75.79 172.67
CA ARG A 855 1.35 -76.80 172.41
C ARG A 855 1.78 -78.22 172.81
N ALA A 856 3.07 -78.52 172.70
CA ALA A 856 3.62 -79.85 173.02
C ALA A 856 3.53 -80.21 174.52
N LYS A 857 3.51 -79.23 175.43
CA LYS A 857 3.51 -79.49 176.89
C LYS A 857 2.13 -79.89 177.42
N LEU A 858 1.07 -79.31 176.89
CA LEU A 858 -0.29 -79.40 177.43
C LEU A 858 -0.93 -80.79 177.28
N TYR A 859 -0.53 -81.52 176.24
CA TYR A 859 -1.01 -82.87 175.96
C TYR A 859 -0.57 -83.90 177.02
N SER A 860 0.55 -83.66 177.70
CA SER A 860 1.09 -84.61 178.70
C SER A 860 0.31 -84.58 180.02
N THR A 861 -0.01 -83.39 180.53
CA THR A 861 -0.58 -83.21 181.89
C THR A 861 -2.03 -83.69 182.00
N THR A 862 -2.77 -83.68 180.89
CA THR A 862 -4.20 -84.08 180.85
C THR A 862 -4.41 -85.57 181.14
N ALA A 863 -3.44 -86.42 180.81
CA ALA A 863 -3.57 -87.87 180.96
C ALA A 863 -3.54 -88.34 182.42
N GLU A 864 -2.71 -87.71 183.27
CA GLU A 864 -2.44 -88.18 184.64
C GLU A 864 -3.59 -87.85 185.61
N ILE A 865 -4.26 -86.70 185.45
CA ILE A 865 -5.36 -86.26 186.33
C ILE A 865 -6.55 -87.24 186.27
N ASN A 866 -6.85 -87.79 185.09
CA ASN A 866 -7.95 -88.74 184.92
C ASN A 866 -7.73 -90.06 185.68
N LEU A 867 -6.47 -90.52 185.80
CA LEU A 867 -6.14 -91.77 186.49
C LEU A 867 -6.36 -91.68 188.01
N ILE A 868 -6.23 -90.49 188.60
CA ILE A 868 -6.51 -90.28 190.03
C ILE A 868 -8.02 -90.41 190.29
N ASN A 869 -8.85 -89.83 189.42
CA ASN A 869 -10.31 -89.82 189.56
C ASN A 869 -10.92 -91.23 189.69
N GLU A 870 -10.53 -92.17 188.83
CA GLU A 870 -11.03 -93.55 188.88
C GLU A 870 -10.74 -94.25 190.22
N ASN A 871 -9.57 -94.00 190.82
CA ASN A 871 -9.19 -94.57 192.12
C ASN A 871 -10.07 -94.05 193.27
N VAL A 872 -10.41 -92.76 193.25
CA VAL A 872 -11.28 -92.13 194.26
C VAL A 872 -12.66 -92.76 194.24
N GLN A 873 -13.21 -92.96 193.04
CA GLN A 873 -14.56 -93.47 192.88
C GLN A 873 -14.69 -94.95 193.27
N HIS A 874 -13.59 -95.72 193.26
CA HIS A 874 -13.55 -97.10 193.78
C HIS A 874 -13.84 -97.17 195.28
N TYR A 875 -13.16 -96.35 196.10
CA TYR A 875 -13.32 -96.37 197.56
C TYR A 875 -14.74 -96.00 198.01
N ILE A 876 -15.38 -95.05 197.31
CA ILE A 876 -16.77 -94.65 197.57
C ILE A 876 -17.71 -95.86 197.42
N ASN A 877 -17.54 -96.64 196.34
CA ASN A 877 -18.38 -97.79 196.06
C ASN A 877 -18.17 -98.95 197.07
N GLU A 878 -16.96 -99.14 197.61
CA GLU A 878 -16.72 -100.17 198.63
C GLU A 878 -17.38 -99.84 199.99
N MET A 879 -17.31 -98.58 200.43
CA MET A 879 -17.90 -98.14 201.69
C MET A 879 -19.44 -98.21 201.71
N GLU A 880 -20.10 -98.09 200.55
CA GLU A 880 -21.56 -98.22 200.43
C GLU A 880 -22.03 -99.70 200.31
N GLN A 881 -21.13 -100.67 200.12
CA GLN A 881 -21.47 -102.09 199.90
C GLN A 881 -21.21 -102.99 201.12
N ILE A 882 -20.19 -102.72 201.95
CA ILE A 882 -19.82 -103.59 203.08
C ILE A 882 -19.78 -102.79 204.39
N PRO A 883 -20.64 -103.08 205.39
CA PRO A 883 -20.56 -102.45 206.71
C PRO A 883 -19.31 -102.91 207.46
N LEU A 884 -18.39 -101.97 207.71
CA LEU A 884 -17.17 -102.18 208.51
C LEU A 884 -17.54 -102.53 209.96
N GLN A 885 -17.33 -103.77 210.37
CA GLN A 885 -17.80 -104.28 211.67
C GLN A 885 -16.86 -103.92 212.81
N THR A 886 -15.57 -103.68 212.53
CA THR A 886 -14.56 -103.38 213.56
C THR A 886 -13.94 -101.99 213.41
N VAL A 887 -13.47 -101.42 214.52
CA VAL A 887 -12.89 -100.06 214.58
C VAL A 887 -11.53 -99.98 213.87
N GLU A 888 -10.81 -101.09 213.77
CA GLU A 888 -9.47 -101.15 213.17
C GLU A 888 -9.53 -101.09 211.64
N GLU A 889 -10.55 -101.71 211.02
CA GLU A 889 -10.79 -101.64 209.57
C GLU A 889 -11.11 -100.21 209.10
N GLN A 890 -11.86 -99.45 209.89
CA GLN A 890 -12.24 -98.06 209.56
C GLN A 890 -11.04 -97.10 209.56
N ASN A 891 -10.01 -97.39 210.35
CA ASN A 891 -8.86 -96.50 210.55
C ASN A 891 -7.84 -96.58 209.40
N ASN A 892 -7.69 -97.75 208.77
CA ASN A 892 -6.81 -97.92 207.60
C ASN A 892 -7.34 -97.17 206.36
N ALA A 893 -8.65 -97.24 206.11
CA ALA A 893 -9.28 -96.61 204.96
C ALA A 893 -9.16 -95.06 204.95
N LEU A 894 -9.03 -94.45 206.13
CA LEU A 894 -8.80 -93.01 206.28
C LEU A 894 -7.42 -92.58 205.73
N SER A 895 -6.37 -93.31 206.12
CA SER A 895 -4.97 -93.00 205.79
C SER A 895 -4.67 -93.11 204.28
N GLU A 896 -5.35 -94.02 203.59
CA GLU A 896 -5.12 -94.28 202.17
C GLU A 896 -5.77 -93.23 201.25
N LEU A 897 -6.94 -92.73 201.63
CA LEU A 897 -7.62 -91.62 200.95
C LEU A 897 -6.87 -90.29 201.13
N GLU A 898 -6.27 -90.02 202.29
CA GLU A 898 -5.42 -88.84 202.49
C GLU A 898 -4.19 -88.86 201.56
N GLY A 899 -3.58 -90.02 201.30
CA GLY A 899 -2.45 -90.15 200.39
C GLY A 899 -2.78 -89.79 198.93
N LYS A 900 -3.99 -90.10 198.45
CA LYS A 900 -4.44 -89.76 197.09
C LYS A 900 -4.69 -88.27 196.91
N LYS A 901 -5.09 -87.55 197.97
CA LYS A 901 -5.31 -86.10 197.94
C LYS A 901 -4.07 -85.32 197.48
N HIS A 902 -2.92 -85.58 198.11
CA HIS A 902 -1.67 -84.88 197.83
C HIS A 902 -1.15 -85.08 196.40
N GLN A 903 -1.43 -86.22 195.76
CA GLN A 903 -1.03 -86.44 194.36
C GLN A 903 -1.80 -85.52 193.39
N LEU A 904 -3.08 -85.25 193.66
CA LEU A 904 -3.91 -84.40 192.81
C LEU A 904 -3.55 -82.91 192.94
N GLU A 905 -3.22 -82.47 194.16
CA GLU A 905 -2.78 -81.09 194.45
C GLU A 905 -1.52 -80.72 193.64
N ASN A 906 -0.55 -81.63 193.55
CA ASN A 906 0.75 -81.43 192.89
C ASN A 906 0.68 -81.32 191.34
N LEU A 907 -0.29 -82.00 190.72
CA LEU A 907 -0.47 -81.96 189.26
C LEU A 907 -1.12 -80.66 188.78
N LEU A 908 -1.97 -80.04 189.62
CA LEU A 908 -2.72 -78.83 189.27
C LEU A 908 -1.84 -77.56 189.24
N GLU A 909 -0.72 -77.58 189.98
CA GLU A 909 0.24 -76.46 190.06
C GLU A 909 1.08 -76.29 188.77
N ASN A 910 1.23 -77.34 187.96
CA ASN A 910 2.18 -77.40 186.84
C ASN A 910 1.56 -77.19 185.43
N ILE A 911 0.30 -76.76 185.34
CA ILE A 911 -0.42 -76.59 184.06
C ILE A 911 -0.20 -75.18 183.46
N PRO A 912 0.13 -75.02 182.17
CA PRO A 912 0.32 -73.71 181.51
C PRO A 912 -0.86 -72.74 181.64
N MET A 913 -0.59 -71.43 181.70
CA MET A 913 -1.61 -70.37 181.78
C MET A 913 -2.16 -69.98 180.39
N ASN A 914 -2.99 -70.85 179.82
CA ASN A 914 -3.81 -70.56 178.65
C ASN A 914 -5.22 -71.16 178.83
N ASP A 915 -6.13 -70.92 177.89
CA ASP A 915 -7.56 -71.22 178.06
C ASP A 915 -7.84 -72.72 178.27
N ASP A 916 -7.17 -73.59 177.53
CA ASP A 916 -7.28 -75.05 177.70
C ASP A 916 -6.68 -75.54 179.02
N GLY A 917 -5.54 -74.97 179.44
CA GLY A 917 -4.89 -75.29 180.71
C GLY A 917 -5.70 -74.85 181.93
N ASN A 918 -6.38 -73.71 181.86
CA ASN A 918 -7.24 -73.24 182.95
C ASN A 918 -8.45 -74.15 183.16
N LYS A 919 -9.05 -74.66 182.07
CA LYS A 919 -10.21 -75.56 182.12
C LYS A 919 -9.89 -76.91 182.78
N LEU A 920 -8.72 -77.47 182.48
CA LEU A 920 -8.21 -78.69 183.13
C LEU A 920 -8.00 -78.50 184.64
N ARG A 921 -7.63 -77.28 185.07
CA ARG A 921 -7.41 -76.94 186.48
C ARG A 921 -8.73 -76.83 187.26
N GLU A 922 -9.86 -76.49 186.62
CA GLU A 922 -11.18 -76.46 187.25
C GLU A 922 -11.71 -77.85 187.61
N ASP A 923 -11.67 -78.81 186.67
CA ASP A 923 -12.21 -80.16 186.89
C ASP A 923 -11.44 -80.92 188.00
N GLY A 924 -10.11 -80.79 188.05
CA GLY A 924 -9.31 -81.43 189.11
C GLY A 924 -9.57 -80.86 190.51
N ASN A 925 -9.84 -79.54 190.64
CA ASN A 925 -10.23 -78.94 191.91
C ASN A 925 -11.60 -79.46 192.40
N ARG A 926 -12.56 -79.72 191.49
CA ARG A 926 -13.87 -80.29 191.84
C ARG A 926 -13.73 -81.69 192.47
N LEU A 927 -12.81 -82.48 191.96
CA LEU A 927 -12.48 -83.82 192.47
C LEU A 927 -11.88 -83.77 193.89
N LEU A 928 -10.98 -82.82 194.11
CA LEU A 928 -10.37 -82.54 195.42
C LEU A 928 -11.43 -82.20 196.48
N ALA A 929 -12.48 -81.47 196.11
CA ALA A 929 -13.59 -81.17 197.01
C ALA A 929 -14.38 -82.44 197.42
N GLN A 930 -14.70 -83.33 196.47
CA GLN A 930 -15.39 -84.60 196.76
C GLN A 930 -14.59 -85.48 197.73
N LEU A 931 -13.27 -85.54 197.55
CA LEU A 931 -12.38 -86.37 198.37
C LEU A 931 -12.35 -85.97 199.85
N ASN A 932 -12.38 -84.65 200.13
CA ASN A 932 -12.38 -84.13 201.51
C ASN A 932 -13.68 -84.44 202.27
N ASP A 933 -14.82 -84.49 201.58
CA ASP A 933 -16.14 -84.69 202.20
C ASP A 933 -16.30 -86.15 202.70
N ILE A 934 -15.72 -87.11 201.97
CA ILE A 934 -15.67 -88.54 202.32
C ILE A 934 -14.81 -88.78 203.57
N LEU A 935 -13.60 -88.21 203.58
CA LEU A 935 -12.66 -88.31 204.71
C LEU A 935 -13.30 -87.82 206.02
N LYS A 936 -14.06 -86.73 205.95
CA LYS A 936 -14.76 -86.15 207.10
C LYS A 936 -15.84 -87.10 207.67
N ARG A 937 -16.70 -87.64 206.80
CA ARG A 937 -17.73 -88.62 207.16
C ARG A 937 -17.19 -89.84 207.90
N LEU A 938 -16.00 -90.32 207.52
CA LEU A 938 -15.39 -91.50 208.13
C LEU A 938 -14.84 -91.23 209.54
N ALA A 939 -14.20 -90.07 209.72
CA ALA A 939 -13.63 -89.67 211.00
C ALA A 939 -14.72 -89.49 212.08
N ASP A 940 -15.85 -88.86 211.73
CA ASP A 940 -16.98 -88.66 212.64
C ASP A 940 -17.53 -90.01 213.17
N ALA A 941 -17.69 -91.00 212.28
CA ALA A 941 -18.23 -92.33 212.61
C ALA A 941 -17.32 -93.17 213.54
N VAL A 942 -16.00 -93.02 213.44
CA VAL A 942 -15.04 -93.68 214.35
C VAL A 942 -15.07 -93.03 215.73
N GLY A 943 -15.26 -91.70 215.79
CA GLY A 943 -15.39 -90.95 217.04
C GLY A 943 -16.59 -91.36 217.90
N GLU A 944 -17.78 -91.50 217.30
CA GLU A 944 -19.01 -91.87 218.03
C GLU A 944 -18.91 -93.25 218.70
N LYS A 945 -18.37 -94.26 218.01
CA LYS A 945 -18.21 -95.63 218.58
C LYS A 945 -17.25 -95.66 219.79
N LEU A 946 -16.17 -94.88 219.74
CA LEU A 946 -15.22 -94.78 220.86
C LEU A 946 -15.84 -94.07 222.07
N ALA A 947 -16.68 -93.06 221.85
CA ALA A 947 -17.41 -92.38 222.91
C ALA A 947 -18.45 -93.28 223.61
N ALA A 948 -19.17 -94.13 222.85
CA ALA A 948 -20.14 -95.07 223.42
C ALA A 948 -19.49 -96.10 224.37
N LEU A 949 -18.29 -96.59 224.03
CA LEU A 949 -17.54 -97.56 224.84
C LEU A 949 -17.09 -96.98 226.20
N ALA A 950 -16.87 -95.66 226.26
CA ALA A 950 -16.56 -94.95 227.50
C ALA A 950 -17.81 -94.79 228.40
N SER A 951 -18.95 -94.38 227.82
CA SER A 951 -20.20 -94.13 228.54
C SER A 951 -20.75 -95.36 229.28
N PHE A 952 -20.64 -96.56 228.68
CA PHE A 952 -21.06 -97.82 229.32
C PHE A 952 -20.27 -98.12 230.61
N ASN A 953 -18.97 -97.81 230.63
CA ASN A 953 -18.12 -98.07 231.79
C ASN A 953 -18.41 -97.15 232.99
N ALA A 954 -18.94 -95.94 232.76
CA ALA A 954 -19.28 -95.00 233.83
C ALA A 954 -20.60 -95.34 234.54
N ILE A 955 -21.62 -95.83 233.82
CA ILE A 955 -22.95 -96.13 234.37
C ILE A 955 -22.93 -97.38 235.26
N ARG A 956 -22.04 -98.34 234.95
CA ARG A 956 -21.76 -99.51 235.80
C ARG A 956 -21.44 -99.10 237.24
N ASP A 957 -20.73 -98.00 237.42
CA ASP A 957 -20.20 -97.57 238.72
C ASP A 957 -21.22 -96.74 239.55
N GLU A 958 -22.18 -96.04 238.91
CA GLU A 958 -23.22 -95.24 239.59
C GLU A 958 -24.32 -96.12 240.23
N ILE A 959 -24.73 -97.19 239.56
CA ILE A 959 -25.78 -98.11 240.07
C ILE A 959 -25.30 -98.85 241.33
N GLU A 960 -24.00 -99.14 241.42
CA GLU A 960 -23.37 -99.77 242.58
C GLU A 960 -23.36 -98.84 243.83
N ILE A 961 -23.53 -97.52 243.65
CA ILE A 961 -23.66 -96.53 244.73
C ILE A 961 -25.11 -96.44 245.23
N GLN A 962 -26.10 -96.24 244.35
CA GLN A 962 -27.46 -95.88 244.79
C GLN A 962 -28.18 -96.99 245.57
N LEU A 963 -27.86 -98.27 245.30
CA LEU A 963 -28.34 -99.42 246.07
C LEU A 963 -27.94 -99.38 247.56
N SER A 964 -26.95 -98.58 247.94
CA SER A 964 -26.50 -98.42 249.33
C SER A 964 -27.35 -97.44 250.16
N SER A 965 -28.19 -96.61 249.54
CA SER A 965 -28.77 -95.41 250.20
C SER A 965 -30.07 -95.63 250.98
N LEU A 966 -31.00 -96.45 250.46
CA LEU A 966 -32.44 -96.38 250.81
C LEU A 966 -32.86 -96.98 252.17
N GLN A 967 -31.98 -96.99 253.17
CA GLN A 967 -32.26 -97.41 254.54
C GLN A 967 -32.98 -96.33 255.42
N SER A 968 -33.56 -95.24 254.85
CA SER A 968 -34.11 -94.05 255.58
C SER A 968 -35.08 -93.19 254.71
N MET A 969 -35.94 -92.22 255.15
CA MET A 969 -36.53 -91.80 256.47
C MET A 969 -37.85 -90.95 256.28
N PRO A 970 -38.61 -90.53 257.33
CA PRO A 970 -40.04 -90.08 257.23
C PRO A 970 -40.48 -88.72 257.90
N VAL A 971 -41.81 -88.38 257.89
CA VAL A 971 -42.66 -87.55 258.85
C VAL A 971 -43.02 -86.03 258.59
N LEU A 972 -44.34 -85.72 258.40
CA LEU A 972 -45.17 -84.48 258.69
C LEU A 972 -44.81 -83.09 258.02
N ILE A 973 -45.61 -81.97 257.95
CA ILE A 973 -47.00 -81.54 258.36
C ILE A 973 -47.51 -80.29 257.54
N SER A 974 -48.86 -80.02 257.47
CA SER A 974 -49.65 -78.76 257.15
C SER A 974 -49.19 -77.81 256.00
N ASP A 975 -50.03 -77.32 255.08
CA ASP A 975 -51.50 -77.41 254.86
C ASP A 975 -51.83 -78.13 253.52
N GLU A 976 -53.02 -77.89 252.94
CA GLU A 976 -53.53 -78.52 251.71
C GLU A 976 -52.52 -78.54 250.54
N ILE A 977 -52.50 -79.66 249.79
CA ILE A 977 -51.59 -79.96 248.66
C ILE A 977 -50.16 -80.31 249.14
N THR A 978 -49.74 -81.57 249.23
CA THR A 978 -50.40 -82.81 248.78
C THR A 978 -49.83 -84.07 249.45
N LEU A 979 -50.63 -85.14 249.48
CA LEU A 979 -50.22 -86.53 249.73
C LEU A 979 -49.29 -87.12 248.61
N SER A 980 -48.87 -86.30 247.64
CA SER A 980 -48.36 -86.70 246.32
C SER A 980 -46.85 -86.95 246.27
N GLU A 981 -46.07 -86.41 247.20
CA GLU A 981 -44.62 -86.29 247.00
C GLU A 981 -43.88 -87.59 247.37
N LEU A 982 -44.40 -88.36 248.33
CA LEU A 982 -43.89 -89.71 248.62
C LEU A 982 -44.33 -90.75 247.58
N GLU A 983 -45.47 -90.53 246.89
CA GLU A 983 -45.83 -91.31 245.70
C GLU A 983 -44.92 -90.97 244.51
N HIS A 984 -44.43 -89.73 244.40
CA HIS A 984 -43.58 -89.31 243.27
C HIS A 984 -42.20 -89.99 243.25
N GLN A 985 -41.52 -90.13 244.39
CA GLN A 985 -40.18 -90.75 244.43
C GLN A 985 -40.20 -92.28 244.26
N LEU A 986 -41.27 -92.96 244.68
CA LEU A 986 -41.44 -94.39 244.41
C LEU A 986 -41.91 -94.65 242.95
N CYS A 987 -42.47 -93.63 242.29
CA CYS A 987 -42.64 -93.59 240.84
C CYS A 987 -41.31 -93.44 240.08
N ASP A 988 -40.42 -92.51 240.46
CA ASP A 988 -39.21 -92.20 239.69
C ASP A 988 -38.29 -93.41 239.45
N ILE A 989 -38.07 -94.28 240.44
CA ILE A 989 -37.25 -95.49 240.27
C ILE A 989 -37.86 -96.45 239.23
N ASN A 990 -39.19 -96.59 239.22
CA ASN A 990 -39.89 -97.51 238.32
C ASN A 990 -39.99 -96.93 236.89
N VAL A 991 -40.04 -95.60 236.74
CA VAL A 991 -39.92 -94.91 235.45
C VAL A 991 -38.52 -95.10 234.84
N SER A 992 -37.45 -94.93 235.64
CA SER A 992 -36.08 -95.09 235.16
C SER A 992 -35.77 -96.51 234.66
N LEU A 993 -36.23 -97.55 235.36
CA LEU A 993 -35.98 -98.93 234.93
C LEU A 993 -36.75 -99.31 233.65
N LEU A 994 -37.92 -98.71 233.43
CA LEU A 994 -38.70 -98.91 232.19
C LEU A 994 -38.03 -98.26 230.96
N PHE A 995 -37.44 -97.07 231.11
CA PHE A 995 -36.76 -96.39 230.00
C PHE A 995 -35.55 -97.21 229.51
N TYR A 996 -34.84 -97.89 230.41
CA TYR A 996 -33.70 -98.75 230.08
C TYR A 996 -34.06 -99.99 229.23
N LEU A 997 -35.26 -100.56 229.41
CA LEU A 997 -35.71 -101.70 228.60
C LEU A 997 -36.18 -101.31 227.20
N TYR A 998 -36.59 -100.05 226.99
CA TYR A 998 -37.04 -99.56 225.68
C TYR A 998 -35.87 -99.25 224.72
N LEU A 999 -34.66 -98.98 225.24
CA LEU A 999 -33.48 -98.68 224.42
C LEU A 999 -32.63 -99.90 224.03
N PHE A 1000 -32.82 -101.09 224.61
CA PHE A 1000 -31.93 -102.24 224.42
C PHE A 1000 -32.42 -103.27 223.36
N CYS A 1001 -33.33 -102.85 222.48
CA CYS A 1001 -33.81 -103.65 221.32
C CYS A 1001 -33.68 -102.90 219.98
N LEU A 1002 -32.86 -101.84 219.97
CA LEU A 1002 -32.29 -101.17 218.81
C LEU A 1002 -30.76 -101.16 218.96
#